data_AF-A0A5D4R0A6-F1
#
_entry.id   AF-A0A5D4R0A6-F1
#
_cell.length_a   1.000
_cell.length_b   1.000
_cell.length_c   1.000
_cell.angle_alpha   90.00
_cell.angle_beta   90.00
_cell.angle_gamma   90.00
#
_symmetry.space_group_name_H-M   'P 1'
#
loop_
_entity.id
_entity.type
_entity.pdbx_description
1 polymer ?
#
loop_
_entity_poly.entity_id
_entity_poly.type
_entity_poly.pdbx_seq_one_letter_code
_entity_poly.pdbx_strand_id
1 'polypeptide(L)'
;MKILEIHIYGYGKLEDAVYSGLGDLQVFYGENEAGKSTIMSFIHSILFGFPSRQQAELRYEPKFGAKYGGRITASFPGRGKAVIERVKGKSAGDVSVVMETGERGGEELLGELLSHVDKTLFQAIFSFNLHGLQNVHSMKNEELSKFLFSAGAIGSDRLAAAEHKIQKEMEGLFKPGGKIPVLNDQLKKLKQLHADLKKAEQKNGQYWAIAAERDAAAAKIESLRNEAEALGARLYQLEEWMRMGPVHKKVQLLRQEAEAGTGVSFPPGGLEKLEQLNQNEIPLKGRNASLSARLAALREEAGKISPDQLVLDHEKEILSLQEKMPAYGQLVQQAKQASYKIRKLEEESDQLKDRLHLRLSDEELEQADTSIFMQEKTAEAQRKKQRLAEKRAELDERFSEEKDRLVSLEEELNQVNAGLLPDEELADIRRRLAGESDPESLLRKREDLEGRASFLKNAIRHEKASQQKQRAAVKIQAVMIMLICAGLIAWGLADSQWEFMLAAIPGFAFIAWLLLKKEDTSQSRFLKEELISIEKSMEELDERMKSPQAEGAFYLKERIEKDRQLRERQLQLNVRLQQQNEQYDKVIAAFELWEEESAQADSLLAELGRQLFIPASLAQSHIHDAFMLLEKLKSVRRELRHEEVEAAAAETAAAEISGLANRLAELILAEAGDSVQETAFTLKKRLLEAQGKWNDLKAKEAAIQELKEEKEQCVRELAYISEEKGKLFLAAEAGTEEDFIEKGNHAVKQEELQEEIRHLDRQLKLSSLTEEERGEFTAIPAPEAEIARCRETLDDIKKELPQLQDKVASLNHEIAMIEEGGLYSDLLHRFSLAKSEFNEGARKWAKYALARKLLENTAEAYKQEYMPEMLGKAEEFLSVLTGGRYVRITPKEEGAGLLVEKGDGTLFEANELSQATAEQVYVSIRLALAAAIYKRYSFPIIIDDSFVNFDHVRTRRMIELLKGLEDHQILFFTCQRHLLEHFHPDEVADLQGRKVQHAEN
;
A
#
# COMPACT_ATOMS: atom_id res chain seq x y z
N MET A 1 3.67 -30.28 33.11
CA MET A 1 2.93 -31.42 32.59
C MET A 1 3.76 -32.67 32.79
N LYS A 2 3.28 -33.58 33.63
CA LYS A 2 3.80 -34.93 33.84
C LYS A 2 2.68 -35.92 33.57
N ILE A 3 2.86 -36.81 32.60
CA ILE A 3 1.90 -37.84 32.23
C ILE A 3 1.96 -38.95 33.29
N LEU A 4 0.82 -39.27 33.90
CA LEU A 4 0.70 -40.26 34.97
C LEU A 4 0.09 -41.58 34.47
N GLU A 5 -0.85 -41.49 33.53
CA GLU A 5 -1.53 -42.64 32.93
C GLU A 5 -1.83 -42.37 31.45
N ILE A 6 -1.63 -43.38 30.62
CA ILE A 6 -2.00 -43.43 29.20
C ILE A 6 -3.00 -44.58 29.04
N HIS A 7 -4.22 -44.27 28.63
CA HIS A 7 -5.25 -45.27 28.37
C HIS A 7 -5.72 -45.15 26.91
N ILE A 8 -5.39 -46.15 26.10
CA ILE A 8 -5.68 -46.22 24.68
C ILE A 8 -6.91 -47.10 24.49
N TYR A 9 -8.03 -46.53 24.06
CA TYR A 9 -9.22 -47.33 23.74
C TYR A 9 -9.02 -48.08 22.41
N GLY A 10 -8.47 -47.38 21.41
CA GLY A 10 -8.19 -47.92 20.09
C GLY A 10 -7.35 -46.94 19.27
N TYR A 11 -6.10 -47.30 18.98
CA TYR A 11 -5.18 -46.50 18.16
C TYR A 11 -4.17 -47.41 17.45
N GLY A 12 -4.31 -47.56 16.13
CA GLY A 12 -3.55 -48.47 15.31
C GLY A 12 -3.85 -49.92 15.65
N LYS A 13 -2.84 -50.64 16.15
CA LYS A 13 -2.98 -52.03 16.62
C LYS A 13 -3.23 -52.16 18.13
N LEU A 14 -3.19 -51.04 18.86
CA LEU A 14 -3.36 -51.02 20.31
C LEU A 14 -4.85 -50.85 20.61
N GLU A 15 -5.42 -51.81 21.35
CA GLU A 15 -6.82 -51.83 21.76
C GLU A 15 -6.88 -52.08 23.26
N ASP A 16 -7.65 -51.23 23.97
CA ASP A 16 -7.84 -51.26 25.44
C ASP A 16 -6.54 -51.38 26.27
N ALA A 17 -5.50 -50.66 25.86
CA ALA A 17 -4.19 -50.69 26.50
C ALA A 17 -4.05 -49.59 27.57
N VAL A 18 -3.66 -49.97 28.80
CA VAL A 18 -3.47 -49.04 29.92
C VAL A 18 -2.03 -49.10 30.44
N TYR A 19 -1.36 -47.96 30.46
CA TYR A 19 -0.06 -47.76 31.10
C TYR A 19 -0.23 -46.76 32.24
N SER A 20 -0.15 -47.24 33.48
CA SER A 20 -0.37 -46.44 34.69
C SER A 20 0.89 -46.43 35.56
N GLY A 21 1.01 -45.42 36.43
CA GLY A 21 2.15 -45.31 37.35
C GLY A 21 3.44 -44.83 36.68
N LEU A 22 3.33 -44.04 35.62
CA LEU A 22 4.49 -43.57 34.85
C LEU A 22 5.38 -42.65 35.70
N GLY A 23 6.65 -43.02 35.81
CA GLY A 23 7.67 -42.30 36.59
C GLY A 23 8.21 -41.05 35.91
N ASP A 24 9.25 -40.45 36.51
CA ASP A 24 10.02 -39.36 35.88
C ASP A 24 10.86 -39.87 34.71
N LEU A 25 11.33 -41.11 34.76
CA LEU A 25 11.98 -41.79 33.64
C LEU A 25 11.23 -43.10 33.37
N GLN A 26 10.60 -43.20 32.20
CA GLN A 26 9.91 -44.41 31.77
C GLN A 26 10.45 -44.92 30.45
N VAL A 27 10.82 -46.20 30.41
CA VAL A 27 11.28 -46.90 29.21
C VAL A 27 10.17 -47.79 28.67
N PHE A 28 9.77 -47.58 27.42
CA PHE A 28 8.87 -48.46 26.66
C PHE A 28 9.69 -49.35 25.74
N TYR A 29 9.77 -50.63 26.09
CA TYR A 29 10.56 -51.62 25.37
C TYR A 29 9.70 -52.57 24.55
N GLY A 30 10.17 -52.92 23.35
CA GLY A 30 9.60 -54.00 22.55
C GLY A 30 10.29 -54.09 21.19
N GLU A 31 10.21 -55.24 20.52
CA GLU A 31 10.77 -55.38 19.16
C GLU A 31 10.06 -54.43 18.17
N ASN A 32 10.56 -54.37 16.94
CA ASN A 32 9.87 -53.66 15.87
C ASN A 32 8.45 -54.20 15.74
N GLU A 33 7.49 -53.31 15.47
CA GLU A 33 6.07 -53.67 15.48
C GLU A 33 5.50 -54.07 16.86
N ALA A 34 6.14 -53.72 17.97
CA ALA A 34 5.50 -53.82 19.30
C ALA A 34 4.51 -52.67 19.60
N GLY A 35 4.65 -51.52 18.92
CA GLY A 35 3.70 -50.39 19.04
C GLY A 35 4.26 -49.11 19.65
N LYS A 36 5.58 -49.02 19.86
CA LYS A 36 6.28 -47.83 20.40
C LYS A 36 5.89 -46.51 19.70
N SER A 37 6.13 -46.41 18.38
CA SER A 37 5.79 -45.21 17.62
C SER A 37 4.28 -44.96 17.54
N THR A 38 3.45 -46.01 17.72
CA THR A 38 1.99 -45.91 17.84
C THR A 38 1.58 -45.24 19.16
N ILE A 39 2.25 -45.54 20.28
CA ILE A 39 2.04 -44.89 21.58
C ILE A 39 2.50 -43.43 21.53
N MET A 40 3.67 -43.14 20.94
CA MET A 40 4.14 -41.76 20.76
C MET A 40 3.15 -40.93 19.92
N SER A 41 2.70 -41.47 18.78
CA SER A 41 1.69 -40.80 17.95
C SER A 41 0.36 -40.61 18.68
N PHE A 42 -0.04 -41.58 19.51
CA PHE A 42 -1.22 -41.44 20.37
C PHE A 42 -1.09 -40.25 21.33
N ILE A 43 0.06 -40.09 22.01
CA ILE A 43 0.29 -38.95 22.90
C ILE A 43 0.13 -37.62 22.15
N HIS A 44 0.73 -37.49 20.96
CA HIS A 44 0.58 -36.29 20.13
C HIS A 44 -0.88 -36.04 19.73
N SER A 45 -1.60 -37.09 19.34
CA SER A 45 -2.98 -36.99 18.89
C SER A 45 -3.94 -36.59 20.00
N ILE A 46 -3.77 -37.11 21.23
CA ILE A 46 -4.62 -36.71 22.35
C ILE A 46 -4.38 -35.23 22.72
N LEU A 47 -3.13 -34.78 22.71
CA LEU A 47 -2.76 -33.41 23.11
C LEU A 47 -3.10 -32.36 22.05
N PHE A 48 -2.92 -32.65 20.76
CA PHE A 48 -3.02 -31.64 19.69
C PHE A 48 -4.02 -31.96 18.58
N GLY A 49 -4.73 -33.09 18.69
CA GLY A 49 -5.71 -33.53 17.71
C GLY A 49 -5.17 -34.53 16.70
N PHE A 50 -6.10 -35.31 16.14
CA PHE A 50 -5.81 -36.29 15.11
C PHE A 50 -5.40 -35.62 13.79
N PRO A 51 -4.47 -36.21 13.02
CA PRO A 51 -4.09 -35.68 11.71
C PRO A 51 -5.30 -35.55 10.78
N SER A 52 -5.36 -34.44 10.04
CA SER A 52 -6.39 -34.24 9.01
C SER A 52 -6.11 -35.13 7.80
N ARG A 53 -7.12 -35.37 6.95
CA ARG A 53 -6.94 -36.19 5.74
C ARG A 53 -5.97 -35.59 4.70
N GLN A 54 -5.65 -34.29 4.82
CA GLN A 54 -4.71 -33.58 3.93
C GLN A 54 -3.25 -33.66 4.43
N GLN A 55 -3.04 -34.02 5.70
CA GLN A 55 -1.70 -34.10 6.28
C GLN A 55 -1.06 -35.46 5.94
N ALA A 56 0.25 -35.47 5.67
CA ALA A 56 1.00 -36.68 5.32
C ALA A 56 1.17 -37.67 6.50
N GLU A 57 0.74 -37.32 7.70
CA GLU A 57 0.85 -38.16 8.90
C GLU A 57 -0.24 -39.24 8.97
N LEU A 58 0.14 -40.44 9.42
CA LEU A 58 -0.78 -41.58 9.57
C LEU A 58 -1.78 -41.34 10.72
N ARG A 59 -3.06 -41.59 10.46
CA ARG A 59 -4.16 -41.41 11.44
C ARG A 59 -4.33 -42.59 12.40
N TYR A 60 -3.69 -43.74 12.16
CA TYR A 60 -3.76 -44.92 13.05
C TYR A 60 -5.19 -45.25 13.52
N GLU A 61 -6.19 -45.24 12.64
CA GLU A 61 -7.55 -45.67 13.00
C GLU A 61 -7.56 -47.20 13.24
N PRO A 62 -8.15 -47.71 14.35
CA PRO A 62 -8.18 -49.13 14.67
C PRO A 62 -9.03 -49.91 13.66
N LYS A 63 -8.58 -51.10 13.28
CA LYS A 63 -9.22 -51.92 12.24
C LYS A 63 -10.38 -52.78 12.75
N PHE A 64 -10.44 -53.10 14.05
CA PHE A 64 -11.38 -54.09 14.61
C PHE A 64 -12.52 -53.50 15.44
N GLY A 65 -12.97 -52.28 15.15
CA GLY A 65 -14.16 -51.70 15.78
C GLY A 65 -13.97 -51.18 17.20
N ALA A 66 -12.73 -51.15 17.71
CA ALA A 66 -12.39 -50.46 18.95
C ALA A 66 -12.69 -48.95 18.84
N LYS A 67 -13.07 -48.32 19.97
CA LYS A 67 -13.33 -46.87 20.01
C LYS A 67 -12.04 -46.11 19.66
N TYR A 68 -12.06 -45.34 18.58
CA TYR A 68 -10.89 -44.57 18.14
C TYR A 68 -10.63 -43.39 19.07
N GLY A 69 -9.48 -43.40 19.72
CA GLY A 69 -9.05 -42.41 20.70
C GLY A 69 -8.66 -43.03 22.04
N GLY A 70 -8.70 -42.21 23.08
CA GLY A 70 -8.30 -42.60 24.44
C GLY A 70 -8.17 -41.39 25.36
N ARG A 71 -7.54 -41.60 26.51
CA ARG A 71 -7.31 -40.55 27.50
C ARG A 71 -5.91 -40.57 28.07
N ILE A 72 -5.44 -39.39 28.45
CA ILE A 72 -4.19 -39.16 29.16
C ILE A 72 -4.50 -38.45 30.47
N THR A 73 -4.04 -39.03 31.58
CA THR A 73 -4.07 -38.36 32.88
C THR A 73 -2.72 -37.70 33.10
N ALA A 74 -2.69 -36.38 33.28
CA ALA A 74 -1.46 -35.63 33.48
C ALA A 74 -1.58 -34.64 34.65
N SER A 75 -0.45 -34.38 35.32
CA SER A 75 -0.32 -33.35 36.35
C SER A 75 0.33 -32.10 35.78
N PHE A 76 -0.27 -30.94 36.06
CA PHE A 76 0.20 -29.63 35.62
C PHE A 76 0.67 -28.81 36.83
N PRO A 77 1.92 -28.31 36.83
CA PRO A 77 2.42 -27.44 37.89
C PRO A 77 1.48 -26.25 38.13
N GLY A 78 1.07 -26.05 39.39
CA GLY A 78 0.16 -24.96 39.77
C GLY A 78 -1.32 -25.12 39.37
N ARG A 79 -1.69 -26.12 38.56
CA ARG A 79 -3.08 -26.36 38.09
C ARG A 79 -3.67 -27.71 38.53
N GLY A 80 -2.86 -28.62 39.08
CA GLY A 80 -3.33 -29.92 39.60
C GLY A 80 -3.39 -31.02 38.54
N LYS A 81 -4.16 -32.08 38.80
CA LYS A 81 -4.32 -33.19 37.84
C LYS A 81 -5.47 -32.93 36.87
N ALA A 82 -5.29 -33.33 35.62
CA ALA A 82 -6.32 -33.28 34.58
C ALA A 82 -6.37 -34.61 33.82
N VAL A 83 -7.58 -35.01 33.43
CA VAL A 83 -7.84 -36.10 32.50
C VAL A 83 -8.20 -35.48 31.16
N ILE A 84 -7.39 -35.75 30.14
CA ILE A 84 -7.58 -35.28 28.77
C ILE A 84 -8.04 -36.47 27.95
N GLU A 85 -9.31 -36.51 27.61
CA GLU A 85 -9.91 -37.55 26.76
C GLU A 85 -10.16 -36.99 25.37
N ARG A 86 -9.70 -37.68 24.33
CA ARG A 86 -9.99 -37.31 22.95
C ARG A 86 -10.44 -38.53 22.16
N VAL A 87 -11.59 -38.40 21.53
CA VAL A 87 -12.25 -39.45 20.75
C VAL A 87 -12.63 -38.95 19.36
N LYS A 88 -12.97 -39.87 18.46
CA LYS A 88 -13.45 -39.51 17.11
C LYS A 88 -14.62 -38.53 17.18
N GLY A 89 -14.48 -37.39 16.50
CA GLY A 89 -15.40 -36.25 16.59
C GLY A 89 -15.27 -35.28 15.41
N LYS A 90 -15.70 -34.02 15.55
CA LYS A 90 -15.63 -33.03 14.46
C LYS A 90 -14.19 -32.55 14.24
N SER A 91 -13.75 -32.46 12.99
CA SER A 91 -12.42 -32.01 12.58
C SER A 91 -11.26 -32.87 13.11
N ALA A 92 -10.60 -32.46 14.21
CA ALA A 92 -9.40 -33.10 14.78
C ALA A 92 -9.70 -34.06 15.94
N GLY A 93 -10.98 -34.38 16.18
CA GLY A 93 -11.46 -35.22 17.28
C GLY A 93 -12.04 -34.39 18.42
N ASP A 94 -13.12 -34.89 19.03
CA ASP A 94 -13.77 -34.20 20.15
C ASP A 94 -12.95 -34.42 21.41
N VAL A 95 -12.58 -33.33 22.09
CA VAL A 95 -11.78 -33.36 23.30
C VAL A 95 -12.60 -32.95 24.52
N SER A 96 -12.41 -33.68 25.60
CA SER A 96 -12.93 -33.36 26.92
C SER A 96 -11.79 -33.34 27.93
N VAL A 97 -11.67 -32.22 28.64
CA VAL A 97 -10.72 -32.04 29.74
C VAL A 97 -11.50 -31.98 31.03
N VAL A 98 -11.11 -32.80 32.01
CA VAL A 98 -11.70 -32.83 33.35
C VAL A 98 -10.59 -32.62 34.38
N MET A 99 -10.67 -31.53 35.13
CA MET A 99 -9.74 -31.20 36.22
C MET A 99 -10.12 -31.94 37.51
N GLU A 100 -9.15 -32.16 38.40
CA GLU A 100 -9.37 -32.71 39.75
C GLU A 100 -10.29 -31.84 40.61
N THR A 101 -10.38 -30.54 40.32
CA THR A 101 -11.29 -29.58 40.95
C THR A 101 -12.76 -29.72 40.50
N GLY A 102 -13.03 -30.53 39.47
CA GLY A 102 -14.35 -30.71 38.86
C GLY A 102 -14.64 -29.80 37.67
N GLU A 103 -13.74 -28.88 37.32
CA GLU A 103 -13.82 -28.04 36.11
C GLU A 103 -13.77 -28.90 34.84
N ARG A 104 -14.62 -28.58 33.85
CA ARG A 104 -14.70 -29.30 32.57
C ARG A 104 -14.59 -28.33 31.41
N GLY A 105 -13.84 -28.71 30.37
CA GLY A 105 -13.67 -27.91 29.16
C GLY A 105 -13.34 -28.74 27.92
N GLY A 106 -13.21 -28.07 26.78
CA GLY A 106 -12.82 -28.65 25.49
C GLY A 106 -11.44 -28.14 25.03
N GLU A 107 -11.32 -27.74 23.76
CA GLU A 107 -10.05 -27.25 23.18
C GLU A 107 -9.52 -25.98 23.85
N GLU A 108 -10.39 -25.10 24.33
CA GLU A 108 -9.99 -23.84 24.98
C GLU A 108 -9.25 -24.11 26.29
N LEU A 109 -9.83 -24.94 27.16
CA LEU A 109 -9.21 -25.35 28.43
C LEU A 109 -7.95 -26.19 28.19
N LEU A 110 -7.95 -27.07 27.19
CA LEU A 110 -6.74 -27.80 26.82
C LEU A 110 -5.63 -26.84 26.33
N GLY A 111 -5.99 -25.86 25.50
CA GLY A 111 -5.09 -24.82 25.04
C GLY A 111 -4.46 -24.05 26.19
N GLU A 112 -5.24 -23.68 27.21
CA GLU A 112 -4.72 -23.04 28.41
C GLU A 112 -3.76 -23.94 29.21
N LEU A 113 -4.10 -25.22 29.41
CA LEU A 113 -3.25 -26.18 30.12
C LEU A 113 -1.92 -26.42 29.39
N LEU A 114 -1.95 -26.42 28.06
CA LEU A 114 -0.77 -26.53 27.19
C LEU A 114 -0.10 -25.17 26.92
N SER A 115 -0.56 -24.08 27.57
CA SER A 115 -0.04 -22.72 27.38
C SER A 115 0.03 -22.28 25.91
N HIS A 116 -0.95 -22.73 25.11
CA HIS A 116 -1.10 -22.52 23.66
C HIS A 116 0.10 -22.94 22.80
N VAL A 117 0.88 -23.91 23.28
CA VAL A 117 1.91 -24.57 22.46
C VAL A 117 1.23 -25.41 21.38
N ASP A 118 1.68 -25.28 20.13
CA ASP A 118 1.18 -26.06 19.01
C ASP A 118 1.94 -27.38 18.82
N LYS A 119 1.38 -28.29 18.02
CA LYS A 119 1.94 -29.62 17.76
C LYS A 119 3.36 -29.54 17.18
N THR A 120 3.58 -28.60 16.25
CA THR A 120 4.86 -28.41 15.57
C THR A 120 5.95 -27.99 16.53
N LEU A 121 5.65 -27.09 17.46
CA LEU A 121 6.56 -26.66 18.49
C LEU A 121 6.85 -27.77 19.51
N PHE A 122 5.81 -28.50 19.93
CA PHE A 122 5.97 -29.64 20.83
C PHE A 122 6.86 -30.73 20.22
N GLN A 123 6.62 -31.11 18.97
CA GLN A 123 7.45 -32.09 18.25
C GLN A 123 8.87 -31.57 18.03
N ALA A 124 9.03 -30.28 17.73
CA ALA A 124 10.36 -29.72 17.55
C ALA A 124 11.19 -29.80 18.84
N ILE A 125 10.63 -29.45 20.00
CA ILE A 125 11.43 -29.28 21.23
C ILE A 125 11.42 -30.53 22.10
N PHE A 126 10.24 -31.11 22.31
CA PHE A 126 9.99 -32.11 23.35
C PHE A 126 9.82 -33.53 22.81
N SER A 127 9.74 -33.76 21.49
CA SER A 127 9.61 -35.12 20.93
C SER A 127 10.49 -35.35 19.70
N PHE A 128 11.62 -36.04 19.85
CA PHE A 128 12.57 -36.27 18.74
C PHE A 128 12.83 -37.76 18.43
N ASN A 129 13.14 -38.05 17.16
CA ASN A 129 13.30 -39.40 16.58
C ASN A 129 14.61 -39.57 15.78
N LEU A 130 14.95 -40.81 15.41
CA LEU A 130 16.15 -41.17 14.63
C LEU A 130 16.28 -40.44 13.28
N HIS A 131 15.16 -40.11 12.62
CA HIS A 131 15.19 -39.36 11.35
C HIS A 131 15.58 -37.89 11.53
N GLY A 132 15.19 -37.26 12.65
CA GLY A 132 15.66 -35.91 13.00
C GLY A 132 17.16 -35.82 13.28
N LEU A 133 17.76 -36.93 13.72
CA LEU A 133 19.18 -37.09 14.02
C LEU A 133 20.07 -37.26 12.78
N GLN A 134 19.52 -37.76 11.67
CA GLN A 134 20.27 -37.98 10.42
C GLN A 134 20.38 -36.71 9.54
N ASN A 135 19.50 -35.72 9.74
CA ASN A 135 19.44 -34.48 8.95
C ASN A 135 20.21 -33.29 9.56
N VAL A 136 21.07 -33.54 10.56
CA VAL A 136 21.87 -32.51 11.24
C VAL A 136 22.80 -31.79 10.26
N HIS A 137 23.31 -32.52 9.27
CA HIS A 137 24.21 -31.98 8.23
C HIS A 137 23.53 -30.97 7.29
N SER A 138 22.19 -30.93 7.23
CA SER A 138 21.42 -30.00 6.40
C SER A 138 20.80 -28.82 7.17
N MET A 139 20.92 -28.78 8.50
CA MET A 139 20.34 -27.70 9.31
C MET A 139 21.08 -26.38 9.08
N LYS A 140 20.40 -25.42 8.44
CA LYS A 140 20.93 -24.07 8.22
C LYS A 140 20.92 -23.25 9.53
N ASN A 141 21.81 -22.26 9.64
CA ASN A 141 21.82 -21.30 10.77
C ASN A 141 20.48 -20.55 10.88
N GLU A 142 19.79 -20.33 9.75
CA GLU A 142 18.42 -19.80 9.70
C GLU A 142 17.38 -20.76 10.26
N GLU A 143 17.52 -22.07 10.10
CA GLU A 143 16.62 -23.07 10.69
C GLU A 143 16.86 -23.21 12.18
N LEU A 144 18.11 -23.26 12.64
CA LEU A 144 18.45 -23.23 14.06
C LEU A 144 17.99 -21.91 14.72
N SER A 145 18.19 -20.78 14.03
CA SER A 145 17.67 -19.48 14.46
C SER A 145 16.15 -19.50 14.50
N LYS A 146 15.46 -20.03 13.48
CA LYS A 146 14.00 -20.24 13.48
C LYS A 146 13.54 -21.16 14.60
N PHE A 147 14.27 -22.23 14.91
CA PHE A 147 13.97 -23.16 16.01
C PHE A 147 14.13 -22.48 17.37
N LEU A 148 15.14 -21.63 17.55
CA LEU A 148 15.30 -20.84 18.78
C LEU A 148 14.25 -19.73 18.89
N PHE A 149 13.90 -19.12 17.75
CA PHE A 149 12.86 -18.11 17.68
C PHE A 149 11.46 -18.70 17.96
N SER A 150 11.17 -19.88 17.41
CA SER A 150 9.90 -20.60 17.62
C SER A 150 9.75 -21.09 19.05
N ALA A 151 10.86 -21.52 19.64
CA ALA A 151 10.93 -22.05 20.99
C ALA A 151 10.89 -20.96 22.08
N GLY A 152 11.45 -19.78 21.79
CA GLY A 152 11.53 -18.69 22.74
C GLY A 152 10.39 -17.66 22.70
N ALA A 153 9.87 -17.38 21.50
CA ALA A 153 8.82 -16.39 21.28
C ALA A 153 7.59 -17.05 20.66
N ILE A 154 6.44 -16.87 21.33
CA ILE A 154 5.13 -17.28 20.84
C ILE A 154 4.95 -16.83 19.38
N GLY A 155 4.80 -17.76 18.44
CA GLY A 155 4.37 -17.48 17.07
C GLY A 155 5.46 -17.05 16.09
N SER A 156 6.64 -17.66 16.07
CA SER A 156 7.68 -17.43 15.06
C SER A 156 7.18 -17.44 13.62
N ASP A 157 6.25 -18.34 13.29
CA ASP A 157 5.64 -18.41 11.95
C ASP A 157 4.75 -17.20 11.68
N ARG A 158 4.08 -16.67 12.72
CA ARG A 158 3.30 -15.44 12.63
C ARG A 158 4.20 -14.21 12.50
N LEU A 159 5.36 -14.18 13.16
CA LEU A 159 6.34 -13.10 13.05
C LEU A 159 7.00 -13.09 11.67
N ALA A 160 7.44 -14.25 11.17
CA ALA A 160 7.97 -14.37 9.81
C ALA A 160 6.92 -14.03 8.74
N ALA A 161 5.67 -14.47 8.92
CA ALA A 161 4.56 -14.08 8.05
C ALA A 161 4.27 -12.58 8.13
N ALA A 162 4.33 -11.97 9.32
CA ALA A 162 4.15 -10.53 9.50
C ALA A 162 5.29 -9.74 8.85
N GLU A 163 6.53 -10.17 9.01
CA GLU A 163 7.70 -9.57 8.34
C GLU A 163 7.56 -9.65 6.82
N HIS A 164 7.24 -10.82 6.27
CA HIS A 164 7.03 -10.99 4.83
C HIS A 164 5.86 -10.13 4.32
N LYS A 165 4.79 -10.00 5.10
CA LYS A 165 3.66 -9.11 4.77
C LYS A 165 4.09 -7.64 4.77
N ILE A 166 4.80 -7.19 5.80
CA ILE A 166 5.33 -5.82 5.88
C ILE A 166 6.26 -5.53 4.70
N GLN A 167 7.15 -6.47 4.36
CA GLN A 167 8.06 -6.35 3.23
C GLN A 167 7.31 -6.22 1.89
N LYS A 168 6.29 -7.05 1.67
CA LYS A 168 5.45 -6.99 0.46
C LYS A 168 4.72 -5.65 0.32
N GLU A 169 4.18 -5.12 1.41
CA GLU A 169 3.53 -3.80 1.44
C GLU A 169 4.53 -2.66 1.15
N MET A 170 5.74 -2.74 1.72
CA MET A 170 6.81 -1.78 1.44
C MET A 170 7.20 -1.77 -0.03
N GLU A 171 7.43 -2.94 -0.63
CA GLU A 171 7.84 -3.07 -2.03
C GLU A 171 6.74 -2.65 -3.02
N GLY A 172 5.46 -2.84 -2.66
CA GLY A 172 4.32 -2.33 -3.44
C GLY A 172 4.25 -0.80 -3.46
N LEU A 173 4.65 -0.15 -2.36
CA LEU A 173 4.67 1.31 -2.25
C LEU A 173 5.93 1.92 -2.87
N PHE A 174 7.12 1.41 -2.55
CA PHE A 174 8.41 1.92 -3.05
C PHE A 174 9.44 0.80 -3.21
N LYS A 175 10.11 0.79 -4.37
CA LYS A 175 11.23 -0.11 -4.64
C LYS A 175 12.38 0.65 -5.30
N PRO A 176 13.64 0.52 -4.82
CA PRO A 176 14.78 1.12 -5.50
C PRO A 176 14.85 0.69 -6.97
N GLY A 177 14.83 1.64 -7.89
CA GLY A 177 14.85 1.38 -9.34
C GLY A 177 13.53 0.84 -9.95
N GLY A 178 12.48 0.63 -9.16
CA GLY A 178 11.17 0.21 -9.66
C GLY A 178 10.45 1.33 -10.43
N LYS A 179 9.78 0.99 -11.53
CA LYS A 179 8.91 1.93 -12.27
C LYS A 179 7.42 1.81 -11.93
N ILE A 180 7.02 0.65 -11.42
CA ILE A 180 5.62 0.30 -11.12
C ILE A 180 5.14 0.80 -9.74
N PRO A 181 5.96 0.80 -8.66
CA PRO A 181 5.48 1.19 -7.33
C PRO A 181 4.92 2.62 -7.28
N VAL A 182 3.87 2.82 -6.49
CA VAL A 182 3.08 4.07 -6.45
C VAL A 182 3.95 5.29 -6.13
N LEU A 183 4.84 5.19 -5.14
CA LEU A 183 5.72 6.30 -4.76
C LEU A 183 6.76 6.62 -5.82
N ASN A 184 7.24 5.62 -6.57
CA ASN A 184 8.21 5.83 -7.64
C ASN A 184 7.58 6.61 -8.80
N ASP A 185 6.34 6.28 -9.18
CA ASP A 185 5.59 7.02 -10.20
C ASP A 185 5.25 8.44 -9.74
N GLN A 186 4.73 8.59 -8.52
CA GLN A 186 4.44 9.90 -7.92
C GLN A 186 5.70 10.78 -7.84
N LEU A 187 6.85 10.23 -7.44
CA LEU A 187 8.11 10.97 -7.39
C LEU A 187 8.54 11.48 -8.76
N LYS A 188 8.33 10.68 -9.82
CA LYS A 188 8.63 11.07 -11.19
C LYS A 188 7.75 12.24 -11.64
N LYS A 189 6.43 12.15 -11.40
CA LYS A 189 5.46 13.23 -11.69
C LYS A 189 5.80 14.50 -10.91
N LEU A 190 6.15 14.38 -9.63
CA LEU A 190 6.51 15.50 -8.77
C LEU A 190 7.77 16.21 -9.25
N LYS A 191 8.79 15.47 -9.71
CA LYS A 191 9.99 16.05 -10.34
C LYS A 191 9.68 16.82 -11.63
N GLN A 192 8.78 16.29 -12.46
CA GLN A 192 8.33 16.97 -13.68
C GLN A 192 7.58 18.27 -13.34
N LEU A 193 6.56 18.19 -12.48
CA LEU A 193 5.80 19.37 -12.03
C LEU A 193 6.68 20.43 -11.38
N HIS A 194 7.68 20.03 -10.59
CA HIS A 194 8.64 20.97 -10.00
C HIS A 194 9.49 21.69 -11.08
N ALA A 195 9.94 20.96 -12.10
CA ALA A 195 10.71 21.54 -13.20
C ALA A 195 9.87 22.52 -14.02
N ASP A 196 8.61 22.20 -14.28
CA ASP A 196 7.68 23.06 -15.01
C ASP A 196 7.28 24.29 -14.19
N LEU A 197 7.05 24.12 -12.88
CA LEU A 197 6.82 25.23 -11.95
C LEU A 197 7.99 26.22 -11.96
N LYS A 198 9.23 25.72 -11.89
CA LYS A 198 10.44 26.56 -11.89
C LYS A 198 10.60 27.36 -13.19
N LYS A 199 10.22 26.77 -14.33
CA LYS A 199 10.20 27.48 -15.63
C LYS A 199 9.13 28.58 -15.65
N ALA A 200 7.95 28.31 -15.10
CA ALA A 200 6.87 29.28 -15.00
C ALA A 200 7.20 30.42 -14.01
N GLU A 201 7.87 30.11 -12.89
CA GLU A 201 8.36 31.09 -11.92
C GLU A 201 9.33 32.10 -12.55
N GLN A 202 10.29 31.61 -13.35
CA GLN A 202 11.23 32.47 -14.07
C GLN A 202 10.54 33.42 -15.05
N LYS A 203 9.47 32.98 -15.71
CA LYS A 203 8.66 33.85 -16.59
C LYS A 203 7.87 34.89 -15.79
N ASN A 204 7.33 34.52 -14.64
CA ASN A 204 6.58 35.45 -13.78
C ASN A 204 7.49 36.53 -13.15
N GLY A 205 8.78 36.23 -12.92
CA GLY A 205 9.76 37.23 -12.48
C GLY A 205 10.02 38.34 -13.51
N GLN A 206 9.81 38.07 -14.81
CA GLN A 206 9.96 39.06 -15.88
C GLN A 206 8.74 40.00 -16.00
N TYR A 207 7.58 39.60 -15.45
CA TYR A 207 6.35 40.39 -15.49
C TYR A 207 6.54 41.81 -14.94
N TRP A 208 7.14 41.94 -13.75
CA TRP A 208 7.32 43.24 -13.10
C TRP A 208 8.27 44.17 -13.85
N ALA A 209 9.26 43.60 -14.54
CA ALA A 209 10.17 44.38 -15.38
C ALA A 209 9.43 44.92 -16.63
N ILE A 210 8.65 44.07 -17.29
CA ILE A 210 7.85 44.44 -18.49
C ILE A 210 6.75 45.44 -18.11
N ALA A 211 6.08 45.26 -16.97
CA ALA A 211 5.06 46.18 -16.46
C ALA A 211 5.66 47.55 -16.10
N ALA A 212 6.83 47.59 -15.46
CA ALA A 212 7.53 48.84 -15.18
C ALA A 212 7.97 49.58 -16.45
N GLU A 213 8.43 48.85 -17.49
CA GLU A 213 8.75 49.45 -18.79
C GLU A 213 7.52 49.99 -19.51
N ARG A 214 6.38 49.30 -19.45
CA ARG A 214 5.10 49.77 -19.97
C ARG A 214 4.68 51.07 -19.27
N ASP A 215 4.73 51.10 -17.94
CA ASP A 215 4.30 52.26 -17.15
C ASP A 215 5.19 53.48 -17.42
N ALA A 216 6.50 53.27 -17.54
CA ALA A 216 7.43 54.33 -17.92
C ALA A 216 7.12 54.89 -19.32
N ALA A 217 6.83 54.02 -20.30
CA ALA A 217 6.47 54.44 -21.66
C ALA A 217 5.11 55.17 -21.70
N ALA A 218 4.11 54.69 -20.94
CA ALA A 218 2.79 55.33 -20.84
C ALA A 218 2.89 56.72 -20.17
N ALA A 219 3.65 56.84 -19.08
CA ALA A 219 3.90 58.13 -18.43
C ALA A 219 4.62 59.12 -19.37
N LYS A 220 5.54 58.63 -20.21
CA LYS A 220 6.21 59.46 -21.20
C LYS A 220 5.24 59.95 -22.28
N ILE A 221 4.34 59.10 -22.78
CA ILE A 221 3.28 59.51 -23.73
C ILE A 221 2.41 60.63 -23.14
N GLU A 222 2.00 60.50 -21.88
CA GLU A 222 1.17 61.51 -21.22
C GLU A 222 1.91 62.85 -21.06
N SER A 223 3.20 62.79 -20.70
CA SER A 223 4.05 64.00 -20.62
C SER A 223 4.18 64.71 -21.97
N LEU A 224 4.40 63.97 -23.06
CA LEU A 224 4.54 64.51 -24.41
C LEU A 224 3.21 65.07 -24.94
N ARG A 225 2.06 64.48 -24.57
CA ARG A 225 0.74 65.01 -24.90
C ARG A 225 0.48 66.35 -24.23
N ASN A 226 0.76 66.44 -22.93
CA ASN A 226 0.61 67.68 -22.17
C ASN A 226 1.53 68.79 -22.70
N GLU A 227 2.77 68.43 -23.06
CA GLU A 227 3.73 69.35 -23.67
C GLU A 227 3.24 69.84 -25.05
N ALA A 228 2.69 68.93 -25.87
CA ALA A 228 2.10 69.31 -27.16
C ALA A 228 0.88 70.23 -27.02
N GLU A 229 0.02 69.99 -26.02
CA GLU A 229 -1.16 70.84 -25.77
C GLU A 229 -0.75 72.24 -25.30
N ALA A 230 0.22 72.33 -24.38
CA ALA A 230 0.76 73.60 -23.90
C ALA A 230 1.45 74.40 -25.02
N LEU A 231 2.28 73.75 -25.84
CA LEU A 231 2.94 74.38 -26.99
C LEU A 231 1.92 74.81 -28.06
N GLY A 232 0.87 74.02 -28.29
CA GLY A 232 -0.22 74.36 -29.20
C GLY A 232 -1.00 75.60 -28.76
N ALA A 233 -1.33 75.70 -27.47
CA ALA A 233 -1.98 76.87 -26.89
C ALA A 233 -1.09 78.12 -26.98
N ARG A 234 0.20 77.98 -26.67
CA ARG A 234 1.16 79.09 -26.75
C ARG A 234 1.37 79.59 -28.18
N LEU A 235 1.42 78.69 -29.15
CA LEU A 235 1.51 79.02 -30.56
C LEU A 235 0.29 79.83 -31.04
N TYR A 236 -0.92 79.41 -30.66
CA TYR A 236 -2.15 80.12 -30.98
C TYR A 236 -2.16 81.56 -30.41
N GLN A 237 -1.73 81.75 -29.16
CA GLN A 237 -1.65 83.08 -28.53
C GLN A 237 -0.66 84.02 -29.25
N LEU A 238 0.51 83.51 -29.64
CA LEU A 238 1.53 84.30 -30.34
C LEU A 238 1.10 84.68 -31.77
N GLU A 239 0.40 83.79 -32.47
CA GLU A 239 -0.16 84.06 -33.81
C GLU A 239 -1.27 85.12 -33.76
N GLU A 240 -2.13 85.11 -32.73
CA GLU A 240 -3.19 86.11 -32.57
C GLU A 240 -2.63 87.50 -32.19
N TRP A 241 -1.54 87.56 -31.43
CA TRP A 241 -0.84 88.82 -31.11
C TRP A 241 -0.26 89.51 -32.36
N MET A 242 0.36 88.75 -33.28
CA MET A 242 0.87 89.29 -34.55
C MET A 242 -0.21 90.00 -35.37
N ARG A 243 -1.48 89.62 -35.21
CA ARG A 243 -2.61 90.20 -35.91
C ARG A 243 -3.12 91.50 -35.29
N MET A 244 -3.11 91.64 -33.96
CA MET A 244 -3.80 92.72 -33.22
C MET A 244 -2.88 93.80 -32.62
N GLY A 245 -1.56 93.57 -32.53
CA GLY A 245 -0.59 94.52 -31.96
C GLY A 245 -0.56 95.95 -32.57
N PRO A 246 -0.72 96.15 -33.90
CA PRO A 246 -0.72 97.48 -34.51
C PRO A 246 -1.91 98.38 -34.11
N VAL A 247 -3.07 97.79 -33.82
CA VAL A 247 -4.30 98.50 -33.45
C VAL A 247 -4.18 99.11 -32.04
N HIS A 248 -3.52 98.40 -31.12
CA HIS A 248 -3.29 98.84 -29.75
C HIS A 248 -2.44 100.13 -29.66
N LYS A 249 -1.41 100.29 -30.50
CA LYS A 249 -0.56 101.51 -30.51
C LYS A 249 -1.29 102.77 -30.98
N LYS A 250 -2.32 102.64 -31.81
CA LYS A 250 -3.08 103.77 -32.39
C LYS A 250 -4.02 104.43 -31.37
N VAL A 251 -4.59 103.65 -30.45
CA VAL A 251 -5.49 104.13 -29.39
C VAL A 251 -4.78 104.99 -28.33
N GLN A 252 -3.50 104.70 -28.04
CA GLN A 252 -2.72 105.50 -27.09
C GLN A 252 -2.43 106.93 -27.57
N LEU A 253 -2.32 107.16 -28.87
CA LEU A 253 -2.00 108.48 -29.44
C LEU A 253 -3.20 109.43 -29.40
N LEU A 254 -4.40 108.94 -29.73
CA LEU A 254 -5.64 109.73 -29.78
C LEU A 254 -6.09 110.22 -28.39
N ARG A 255 -5.73 109.49 -27.32
CA ARG A 255 -6.01 109.91 -25.93
C ARG A 255 -5.23 111.15 -25.50
N GLN A 256 -4.09 111.48 -26.14
CA GLN A 256 -3.29 112.67 -25.82
C GLN A 256 -3.83 113.96 -26.44
N GLU A 257 -4.63 113.89 -27.52
CA GLU A 257 -5.18 115.07 -28.22
C GLU A 257 -6.46 115.61 -27.57
N ALA A 258 -7.16 114.80 -26.76
CA ALA A 258 -8.41 115.17 -26.11
C ALA A 258 -8.24 116.09 -24.87
N GLU A 259 -7.02 116.24 -24.34
CA GLU A 259 -6.75 117.01 -23.11
C GLU A 259 -6.58 118.54 -23.30
N ALA A 260 -6.64 119.08 -24.53
CA ALA A 260 -6.20 120.44 -24.87
C ALA A 260 -7.29 121.54 -25.13
N GLY A 261 -8.58 121.31 -24.85
CA GLY A 261 -9.68 122.28 -25.18
C GLY A 261 -10.43 122.90 -23.98
N THR A 262 -10.61 124.23 -23.97
CA THR A 262 -11.43 125.04 -23.02
C THR A 262 -12.66 125.60 -23.76
N GLY A 263 -13.91 125.74 -23.29
CA GLY A 263 -14.55 125.75 -21.97
C GLY A 263 -15.66 126.82 -21.98
N VAL A 264 -16.82 126.56 -22.60
CA VAL A 264 -17.97 127.50 -22.67
C VAL A 264 -18.98 127.19 -21.55
N SER A 265 -19.42 128.21 -20.82
CA SER A 265 -20.29 128.10 -19.66
C SER A 265 -21.77 127.91 -20.05
N PHE A 266 -22.15 126.66 -20.25
CA PHE A 266 -23.50 126.11 -20.14
C PHE A 266 -23.69 125.60 -18.68
N PRO A 267 -24.90 125.48 -18.09
CA PRO A 267 -25.03 124.87 -16.76
C PRO A 267 -24.29 123.53 -16.77
N PRO A 268 -23.42 123.22 -15.79
CA PRO A 268 -22.62 122.00 -15.83
C PRO A 268 -23.59 120.82 -15.87
N GLY A 269 -23.51 120.09 -16.97
CA GLY A 269 -24.46 119.08 -17.35
C GLY A 269 -25.88 119.58 -17.55
N GLY A 270 -26.12 120.67 -18.28
CA GLY A 270 -27.47 121.04 -18.70
C GLY A 270 -28.01 120.01 -19.67
N LEU A 271 -27.28 119.82 -20.78
CA LEU A 271 -27.44 118.71 -21.72
C LEU A 271 -27.20 117.46 -20.92
N GLU A 272 -26.06 117.27 -20.26
CA GLU A 272 -25.75 116.10 -19.42
C GLU A 272 -26.73 115.81 -18.25
N LYS A 273 -27.68 116.67 -17.83
CA LYS A 273 -28.73 116.39 -16.81
C LYS A 273 -30.05 116.10 -17.46
N LEU A 274 -30.38 116.80 -18.54
CA LEU A 274 -31.46 116.40 -19.43
C LEU A 274 -31.14 115.04 -20.08
N GLU A 275 -29.87 114.86 -20.42
CA GLU A 275 -29.14 113.74 -20.94
C GLU A 275 -28.72 112.79 -19.82
N GLN A 276 -28.57 113.13 -18.53
CA GLN A 276 -28.51 112.12 -17.45
C GLN A 276 -29.90 111.63 -17.13
N LEU A 277 -30.93 112.46 -17.16
CA LEU A 277 -32.30 111.99 -17.01
C LEU A 277 -32.76 111.24 -18.28
N ASN A 278 -32.31 111.60 -19.49
CA ASN A 278 -32.46 110.80 -20.71
C ASN A 278 -31.53 109.57 -20.67
N GLN A 279 -30.27 109.64 -20.24
CA GLN A 279 -29.30 108.54 -20.07
C GLN A 279 -29.58 107.71 -18.83
N ASN A 280 -30.49 108.08 -17.94
CA ASN A 280 -31.02 107.23 -16.85
C ASN A 280 -32.36 106.64 -17.29
N GLU A 281 -33.19 107.41 -18.01
CA GLU A 281 -34.44 106.91 -18.59
C GLU A 281 -34.19 105.92 -19.75
N ILE A 282 -33.20 106.13 -20.60
CA ILE A 282 -32.84 105.28 -21.75
C ILE A 282 -32.34 103.91 -21.30
N PRO A 283 -31.41 103.75 -20.33
CA PRO A 283 -31.03 102.44 -19.81
C PRO A 283 -32.09 101.88 -18.88
N LEU A 284 -32.96 102.64 -18.21
CA LEU A 284 -34.08 102.08 -17.44
C LEU A 284 -35.22 101.62 -18.36
N LYS A 285 -35.53 102.33 -19.45
CA LYS A 285 -36.43 101.88 -20.53
C LYS A 285 -35.82 100.71 -21.28
N GLY A 286 -34.52 100.77 -21.54
CA GLY A 286 -33.72 99.68 -22.12
C GLY A 286 -33.65 98.46 -21.21
N ARG A 287 -33.50 98.65 -19.89
CA ARG A 287 -33.51 97.59 -18.87
C ARG A 287 -34.90 97.04 -18.68
N ASN A 288 -35.95 97.85 -18.67
CA ASN A 288 -37.34 97.37 -18.65
C ASN A 288 -37.69 96.60 -19.93
N ALA A 289 -37.27 97.09 -21.10
CA ALA A 289 -37.43 96.38 -22.38
C ALA A 289 -36.60 95.10 -22.42
N SER A 290 -35.37 95.11 -21.89
CA SER A 290 -34.49 93.94 -21.79
C SER A 290 -35.02 92.91 -20.80
N LEU A 291 -35.45 93.32 -19.60
CA LEU A 291 -36.10 92.46 -18.60
C LEU A 291 -37.41 91.90 -19.16
N SER A 292 -38.17 92.69 -19.92
CA SER A 292 -39.39 92.22 -20.60
C SER A 292 -39.07 91.20 -21.69
N ALA A 293 -38.04 91.43 -22.50
CA ALA A 293 -37.59 90.50 -23.53
C ALA A 293 -37.01 89.22 -22.91
N ARG A 294 -36.24 89.32 -21.82
CA ARG A 294 -35.71 88.18 -21.06
C ARG A 294 -36.81 87.39 -20.37
N LEU A 295 -37.81 88.06 -19.77
CA LEU A 295 -39.00 87.40 -19.21
C LEU A 295 -39.81 86.70 -20.28
N ALA A 296 -39.95 87.31 -21.47
CA ALA A 296 -40.63 86.69 -22.60
C ALA A 296 -39.85 85.46 -23.10
N ALA A 297 -38.53 85.59 -23.29
CA ALA A 297 -37.65 84.50 -23.72
C ALA A 297 -37.64 83.35 -22.70
N LEU A 298 -37.48 83.63 -21.40
CA LEU A 298 -37.51 82.59 -20.35
C LEU A 298 -38.87 81.93 -20.21
N ARG A 299 -39.98 82.65 -20.40
CA ARG A 299 -41.33 82.05 -20.44
C ARG A 299 -41.52 81.17 -21.67
N GLU A 300 -40.98 81.59 -22.81
CA GLU A 300 -41.00 80.79 -24.03
C GLU A 300 -40.13 79.53 -23.88
N GLU A 301 -38.96 79.64 -23.26
CA GLU A 301 -38.08 78.52 -22.93
C GLU A 301 -38.71 77.58 -21.89
N ALA A 302 -39.33 78.10 -20.82
CA ALA A 302 -40.05 77.31 -19.84
C ALA A 302 -41.24 76.57 -20.48
N GLY A 303 -41.97 77.23 -21.37
CA GLY A 303 -43.07 76.61 -22.14
C GLY A 303 -42.60 75.54 -23.14
N LYS A 304 -41.32 75.52 -23.51
CA LYS A 304 -40.70 74.47 -24.35
C LYS A 304 -40.26 73.24 -23.54
N ILE A 305 -40.14 73.36 -22.22
CA ILE A 305 -39.76 72.24 -21.34
C ILE A 305 -41.03 71.51 -20.91
N SER A 306 -41.20 70.28 -21.41
CA SER A 306 -42.25 69.36 -20.98
C SER A 306 -41.61 68.14 -20.29
N PRO A 307 -41.64 68.06 -18.95
CA PRO A 307 -41.22 66.86 -18.23
C PRO A 307 -42.15 65.68 -18.54
N ASP A 308 -41.59 64.48 -18.67
CA ASP A 308 -42.37 63.27 -18.88
C ASP A 308 -43.03 62.84 -17.56
N GLN A 309 -44.28 63.25 -17.39
CA GLN A 309 -45.02 63.11 -16.13
C GLN A 309 -45.31 61.64 -15.78
N LEU A 310 -45.47 60.79 -16.81
CA LEU A 310 -45.73 59.36 -16.65
C LEU A 310 -44.48 58.63 -16.11
N VAL A 311 -43.28 59.07 -16.47
CA VAL A 311 -42.01 58.56 -15.88
C VAL A 311 -41.88 58.97 -14.41
N LEU A 312 -42.25 60.20 -14.08
CA LEU A 312 -42.17 60.74 -12.71
C LEU A 312 -43.18 60.06 -11.77
N ASP A 313 -44.38 59.73 -12.25
CA ASP A 313 -45.40 59.05 -11.45
C ASP A 313 -44.98 57.63 -11.03
N HIS A 314 -44.12 56.96 -11.81
CA HIS A 314 -43.56 55.63 -11.52
C HIS A 314 -42.13 55.65 -10.95
N GLU A 315 -41.64 56.81 -10.48
CA GLU A 315 -40.28 56.97 -9.92
C GLU A 315 -39.91 55.91 -8.88
N LYS A 316 -40.82 55.63 -7.93
CA LYS A 316 -40.58 54.66 -6.85
C LYS A 316 -40.39 53.23 -7.39
N GLU A 317 -41.17 52.86 -8.41
CA GLU A 317 -41.10 51.53 -9.01
C GLU A 317 -39.79 51.37 -9.81
N ILE A 318 -39.40 52.39 -10.58
CA ILE A 318 -38.13 52.42 -11.34
C ILE A 318 -36.91 52.32 -10.41
N LEU A 319 -36.91 53.08 -9.31
CA LEU A 319 -35.83 53.02 -8.32
C LEU A 319 -35.78 51.65 -7.63
N SER A 320 -36.94 51.09 -7.26
CA SER A 320 -37.01 49.75 -6.65
C SER A 320 -36.53 48.63 -7.58
N LEU A 321 -36.80 48.74 -8.89
CA LEU A 321 -36.29 47.82 -9.89
C LEU A 321 -34.76 47.89 -9.94
N GLN A 322 -34.21 49.10 -9.94
CA GLN A 322 -32.78 49.33 -9.99
C GLN A 322 -32.04 48.78 -8.75
N GLU A 323 -32.63 48.93 -7.56
CA GLU A 323 -32.10 48.34 -6.32
C GLU A 323 -32.09 46.81 -6.35
N LYS A 324 -33.06 46.19 -7.03
CA LYS A 324 -33.17 44.73 -7.19
C LYS A 324 -32.27 44.15 -8.28
N MET A 325 -31.58 44.96 -9.09
CA MET A 325 -30.72 44.48 -10.19
C MET A 325 -29.52 43.62 -9.77
N PRO A 326 -28.78 43.95 -8.69
CA PRO A 326 -27.74 43.06 -8.19
C PRO A 326 -28.28 41.69 -7.77
N ALA A 327 -29.44 41.67 -7.10
CA ALA A 327 -30.11 40.44 -6.69
C ALA A 327 -30.60 39.61 -7.89
N TYR A 328 -31.16 40.25 -8.92
CA TYR A 328 -31.53 39.59 -10.19
C TYR A 328 -30.32 38.94 -10.86
N GLY A 329 -29.18 39.65 -10.95
CA GLY A 329 -27.95 39.09 -11.51
C GLY A 329 -27.44 37.87 -10.73
N GLN A 330 -27.52 37.91 -9.39
CA GLN A 330 -27.19 36.76 -8.54
C GLN A 330 -28.15 35.59 -8.75
N LEU A 331 -29.47 35.83 -8.80
CA LEU A 331 -30.48 34.78 -9.00
C LEU A 331 -30.34 34.10 -10.37
N VAL A 332 -30.10 34.87 -11.43
CA VAL A 332 -29.85 34.31 -12.78
C VAL A 332 -28.57 33.48 -12.80
N GLN A 333 -27.51 33.94 -12.11
CA GLN A 333 -26.27 33.18 -12.01
C GLN A 333 -26.43 31.90 -11.17
N GLN A 334 -27.19 31.95 -10.08
CA GLN A 334 -27.53 30.80 -9.25
C GLN A 334 -28.34 29.77 -10.05
N ALA A 335 -29.38 30.18 -10.77
CA ALA A 335 -30.15 29.30 -11.65
C ALA A 335 -29.27 28.64 -12.73
N LYS A 336 -28.34 29.39 -13.34
CA LYS A 336 -27.36 28.83 -14.30
C LYS A 336 -26.40 27.82 -13.67
N GLN A 337 -25.91 28.10 -12.46
CA GLN A 337 -25.04 27.16 -11.74
C GLN A 337 -25.78 25.90 -11.31
N ALA A 338 -27.00 26.04 -10.80
CA ALA A 338 -27.86 24.94 -10.41
C ALA A 338 -28.23 24.06 -11.62
N SER A 339 -28.64 24.65 -12.75
CA SER A 339 -28.92 23.89 -13.99
C SER A 339 -27.71 23.12 -14.53
N TYR A 340 -26.50 23.68 -14.45
CA TYR A 340 -25.28 22.94 -14.80
C TYR A 340 -25.03 21.75 -13.86
N LYS A 341 -25.23 21.93 -12.55
CA LYS A 341 -25.10 20.85 -11.56
C LYS A 341 -26.18 19.78 -11.76
N ILE A 342 -27.43 20.16 -11.97
CA ILE A 342 -28.56 19.27 -12.29
C ILE A 342 -28.17 18.39 -13.45
N ARG A 343 -27.74 18.97 -14.58
CA ARG A 343 -27.30 18.20 -15.75
C ARG A 343 -26.18 17.21 -15.42
N LYS A 344 -25.18 17.62 -14.64
CA LYS A 344 -24.07 16.73 -14.24
C LYS A 344 -24.55 15.59 -13.35
N LEU A 345 -25.46 15.87 -12.42
CA LEU A 345 -26.06 14.87 -11.52
C LEU A 345 -27.02 13.93 -12.27
N GLU A 346 -27.72 14.41 -13.29
CA GLU A 346 -28.50 13.59 -14.22
C GLU A 346 -27.59 12.64 -15.01
N GLU A 347 -26.50 13.16 -15.60
CA GLU A 347 -25.51 12.34 -16.30
C GLU A 347 -24.88 11.28 -15.37
N GLU A 348 -24.57 11.63 -14.11
CA GLU A 348 -24.06 10.67 -13.12
C GLU A 348 -25.14 9.64 -12.72
N SER A 349 -26.38 10.08 -12.51
CA SER A 349 -27.53 9.20 -12.24
C SER A 349 -27.72 8.19 -13.38
N ASP A 350 -27.67 8.64 -14.63
CA ASP A 350 -27.84 7.79 -15.81
C ASP A 350 -26.67 6.81 -15.96
N GLN A 351 -25.43 7.25 -15.73
CA GLN A 351 -24.27 6.35 -15.69
C GLN A 351 -24.39 5.27 -14.60
N LEU A 352 -24.93 5.62 -13.43
CA LEU A 352 -25.17 4.67 -12.35
C LEU A 352 -26.29 3.68 -12.71
N LYS A 353 -27.39 4.15 -13.31
CA LYS A 353 -28.48 3.30 -13.83
C LYS A 353 -27.99 2.34 -14.91
N ASP A 354 -27.14 2.81 -15.82
CA ASP A 354 -26.52 2.01 -16.88
C ASP A 354 -25.63 0.91 -16.30
N ARG A 355 -24.81 1.23 -15.28
CA ARG A 355 -23.98 0.24 -14.58
C ARG A 355 -24.79 -0.80 -13.81
N LEU A 356 -25.91 -0.37 -13.22
CA LEU A 356 -26.86 -1.26 -12.56
C LEU A 356 -27.66 -2.10 -13.57
N HIS A 357 -27.72 -1.69 -14.84
CA HIS A 357 -28.64 -2.23 -15.86
C HIS A 357 -30.10 -2.25 -15.38
N LEU A 358 -30.48 -1.31 -14.52
CA LEU A 358 -31.79 -1.24 -13.89
C LEU A 358 -32.51 0.06 -14.21
N ARG A 359 -33.79 -0.08 -14.57
CA ARG A 359 -34.73 1.04 -14.69
C ARG A 359 -35.62 1.05 -13.46
N LEU A 360 -35.06 1.48 -12.34
CA LEU A 360 -35.83 1.74 -11.13
C LEU A 360 -36.56 3.07 -11.27
N SER A 361 -37.83 3.09 -10.88
CA SER A 361 -38.57 4.33 -10.65
C SER A 361 -38.06 5.03 -9.39
N ASP A 362 -38.30 6.34 -9.29
CA ASP A 362 -37.84 7.12 -8.13
C ASP A 362 -38.58 6.69 -6.83
N GLU A 363 -39.80 6.17 -6.93
CA GLU A 363 -40.54 5.59 -5.80
C GLU A 363 -39.90 4.29 -5.28
N GLU A 364 -39.48 3.41 -6.18
CA GLU A 364 -38.78 2.16 -5.81
C GLU A 364 -37.42 2.44 -5.17
N LEU A 365 -36.70 3.45 -5.67
CA LEU A 365 -35.42 3.91 -5.10
C LEU A 365 -35.56 4.44 -3.66
N GLU A 366 -36.67 5.13 -3.36
CA GLU A 366 -36.96 5.59 -2.01
C GLU A 366 -37.30 4.45 -1.05
N GLN A 367 -38.08 3.48 -1.51
CA GLN A 367 -38.50 2.32 -0.74
C GLN A 367 -37.38 1.30 -0.49
N ALA A 368 -36.36 1.25 -1.35
CA ALA A 368 -35.22 0.36 -1.18
C ALA A 368 -34.48 0.63 0.16
N ASP A 369 -34.30 -0.42 0.96
CA ASP A 369 -33.65 -0.35 2.27
C ASP A 369 -32.12 -0.26 2.11
N THR A 370 -31.60 0.96 2.15
CA THR A 370 -30.17 1.29 2.11
C THR A 370 -29.59 1.49 3.52
N SER A 371 -30.07 0.74 4.51
CA SER A 371 -29.53 0.80 5.87
C SER A 371 -28.18 0.08 6.01
N ILE A 372 -27.43 0.46 7.05
CA ILE A 372 -26.14 -0.19 7.41
C ILE A 372 -26.34 -1.70 7.63
N PHE A 373 -27.48 -2.11 8.19
CA PHE A 373 -27.80 -3.52 8.42
C PHE A 373 -28.00 -4.30 7.11
N MET A 374 -28.64 -3.68 6.11
CA MET A 374 -28.76 -4.27 4.78
C MET A 374 -27.43 -4.32 4.04
N GLN A 375 -26.57 -3.31 4.23
CA GLN A 375 -25.21 -3.33 3.70
C GLN A 375 -24.40 -4.52 4.25
N GLU A 376 -24.45 -4.76 5.56
CA GLU A 376 -23.75 -5.87 6.20
C GLU A 376 -24.31 -7.22 5.72
N LYS A 377 -25.64 -7.37 5.68
CA LYS A 377 -26.30 -8.57 5.15
C LYS A 377 -25.92 -8.90 3.71
N THR A 378 -25.92 -7.92 2.81
CA THR A 378 -25.54 -8.14 1.40
C THR A 378 -24.06 -8.51 1.28
N ALA A 379 -23.18 -7.90 2.08
CA ALA A 379 -21.76 -8.23 2.12
C ALA A 379 -21.51 -9.66 2.63
N GLU A 380 -22.19 -10.07 3.71
CA GLU A 380 -22.09 -11.43 4.24
C GLU A 380 -22.61 -12.49 3.26
N ALA A 381 -23.76 -12.24 2.63
CA ALA A 381 -24.34 -13.13 1.63
C ALA A 381 -23.41 -13.30 0.42
N GLN A 382 -22.85 -12.20 -0.10
CA GLN A 382 -21.87 -12.23 -1.20
C GLN A 382 -20.60 -13.01 -0.82
N ARG A 383 -20.04 -12.77 0.38
CA ARG A 383 -18.87 -13.51 0.88
C ARG A 383 -19.16 -15.00 1.05
N LYS A 384 -20.35 -15.35 1.53
CA LYS A 384 -20.78 -16.76 1.65
C LYS A 384 -20.83 -17.42 0.29
N LYS A 385 -21.41 -16.76 -0.73
CA LYS A 385 -21.47 -17.28 -2.10
C LYS A 385 -20.08 -17.46 -2.73
N GLN A 386 -19.17 -16.51 -2.53
CA GLN A 386 -17.79 -16.62 -3.01
C GLN A 386 -17.04 -17.80 -2.37
N ARG A 387 -17.16 -17.98 -1.04
CA ARG A 387 -16.58 -19.14 -0.34
C ARG A 387 -17.13 -20.46 -0.86
N LEU A 388 -18.42 -20.51 -1.17
CA LEU A 388 -19.04 -21.70 -1.75
C LEU A 388 -18.55 -21.96 -3.18
N ALA A 389 -18.29 -20.92 -3.99
CA ALA A 389 -17.70 -21.08 -5.32
C ALA A 389 -16.27 -21.63 -5.25
N GLU A 390 -15.45 -21.14 -4.32
CA GLU A 390 -14.09 -21.65 -4.05
C GLU A 390 -14.13 -23.11 -3.58
N LYS A 391 -15.03 -23.43 -2.64
CA LYS A 391 -15.26 -24.79 -2.15
C LYS A 391 -15.69 -25.75 -3.27
N ARG A 392 -16.50 -25.28 -4.24
CA ARG A 392 -16.86 -26.07 -5.42
C ARG A 392 -15.63 -26.42 -6.26
N ALA A 393 -14.78 -25.44 -6.56
CA ALA A 393 -13.57 -25.67 -7.35
C ALA A 393 -12.62 -26.67 -6.66
N GLU A 394 -12.46 -26.56 -5.34
CA GLU A 394 -11.67 -27.51 -4.53
C GLU A 394 -12.28 -28.92 -4.57
N LEU A 395 -13.62 -29.05 -4.51
CA LEU A 395 -14.31 -30.33 -4.62
C LEU A 395 -14.19 -30.94 -6.02
N ASP A 396 -14.28 -30.12 -7.08
CA ASP A 396 -14.12 -30.55 -8.48
C ASP A 396 -12.70 -31.10 -8.73
N GLU A 397 -11.66 -30.43 -8.20
CA GLU A 397 -10.27 -30.89 -8.27
C GLU A 397 -10.09 -32.23 -7.54
N ARG A 398 -10.55 -32.32 -6.29
CA ARG A 398 -10.51 -33.57 -5.52
C ARG A 398 -11.26 -34.70 -6.19
N PHE A 399 -12.41 -34.41 -6.77
CA PHE A 399 -13.19 -35.42 -7.48
C PHE A 399 -12.41 -36.00 -8.65
N SER A 400 -11.74 -35.15 -9.44
CA SER A 400 -10.89 -35.62 -10.53
C SER A 400 -9.73 -36.48 -10.02
N GLU A 401 -9.01 -36.02 -8.99
CA GLU A 401 -7.87 -36.76 -8.43
C GLU A 401 -8.27 -38.13 -7.89
N GLU A 402 -9.36 -38.19 -7.10
CA GLU A 402 -9.82 -39.42 -6.49
C GLU A 402 -10.38 -40.39 -7.54
N LYS A 403 -11.04 -39.88 -8.58
CA LYS A 403 -11.51 -40.65 -9.73
C LYS A 403 -10.34 -41.26 -10.51
N ASP A 404 -9.32 -40.47 -10.84
CA ASP A 404 -8.16 -40.94 -11.61
C ASP A 404 -7.39 -42.02 -10.84
N ARG A 405 -7.22 -41.85 -9.52
CA ARG A 405 -6.63 -42.87 -8.64
C ARG A 405 -7.44 -44.16 -8.62
N LEU A 406 -8.77 -44.05 -8.52
CA LEU A 406 -9.67 -45.19 -8.51
C LEU A 406 -9.57 -45.98 -9.83
N VAL A 407 -9.61 -45.28 -10.98
CA VAL A 407 -9.42 -45.91 -12.29
C VAL A 407 -8.06 -46.60 -12.38
N SER A 408 -6.97 -45.96 -11.93
CA SER A 408 -5.64 -46.56 -11.98
C SER A 408 -5.52 -47.84 -11.11
N LEU A 409 -6.15 -47.85 -9.93
CA LEU A 409 -6.18 -49.02 -9.05
C LEU A 409 -7.03 -50.16 -9.63
N GLU A 410 -8.15 -49.83 -10.28
CA GLU A 410 -8.97 -50.82 -10.99
C GLU A 410 -8.20 -51.44 -12.16
N GLU A 411 -7.45 -50.63 -12.92
CA GLU A 411 -6.58 -51.11 -14.00
C GLU A 411 -5.45 -52.02 -13.47
N GLU A 412 -4.75 -51.62 -12.40
CA GLU A 412 -3.72 -52.45 -11.76
C GLU A 412 -4.30 -53.78 -11.24
N LEU A 413 -5.48 -53.72 -10.61
CA LEU A 413 -6.17 -54.92 -10.12
C LEU A 413 -6.56 -55.85 -11.27
N ASN A 414 -7.06 -55.30 -12.38
CA ASN A 414 -7.39 -56.08 -13.58
C ASN A 414 -6.15 -56.76 -14.19
N GLN A 415 -4.99 -56.08 -14.21
CA GLN A 415 -3.73 -56.68 -14.66
C GLN A 415 -3.26 -57.83 -13.75
N VAL A 416 -3.35 -57.65 -12.43
CA VAL A 416 -3.00 -58.71 -11.47
C VAL A 416 -3.98 -59.89 -11.60
N ASN A 417 -5.28 -59.62 -11.73
CA ASN A 417 -6.31 -60.64 -11.91
C ASN A 417 -6.09 -61.47 -13.18
N ALA A 418 -5.66 -60.85 -14.27
CA ALA A 418 -5.35 -61.55 -15.52
C ALA A 418 -4.12 -62.48 -15.41
N GLY A 419 -3.22 -62.23 -14.46
CA GLY A 419 -2.02 -63.04 -14.21
C GLY A 419 -2.20 -64.19 -13.21
N LEU A 420 -3.35 -64.29 -12.55
CA LEU A 420 -3.62 -65.34 -11.56
C LEU A 420 -3.93 -66.68 -12.23
N LEU A 421 -3.44 -67.77 -11.65
CA LEU A 421 -3.80 -69.11 -12.06
C LEU A 421 -5.22 -69.45 -11.59
N PRO A 422 -6.06 -70.07 -12.45
CA PRO A 422 -7.34 -70.62 -12.03
C PRO A 422 -7.17 -71.60 -10.86
N ASP A 423 -8.12 -71.57 -9.92
CA ASP A 423 -8.06 -72.40 -8.70
C ASP A 423 -7.96 -73.91 -9.01
N GLU A 424 -8.54 -74.37 -10.12
CA GLU A 424 -8.45 -75.75 -10.59
C GLU A 424 -7.03 -76.13 -11.03
N GLU A 425 -6.34 -75.27 -11.79
CA GLU A 425 -4.96 -75.51 -12.23
C GLU A 425 -3.99 -75.52 -11.05
N LEU A 426 -4.20 -74.62 -10.08
CA LEU A 426 -3.37 -74.52 -8.89
C LEU A 426 -3.52 -75.73 -7.97
N ALA A 427 -4.74 -76.28 -7.86
CA ALA A 427 -5.01 -77.52 -7.14
C ALA A 427 -4.32 -78.72 -7.80
N ASP A 428 -4.33 -78.79 -9.13
CA ASP A 428 -3.66 -79.85 -9.88
C ASP A 428 -2.12 -79.77 -9.80
N ILE A 429 -1.55 -78.56 -9.84
CA ILE A 429 -0.11 -78.35 -9.63
C ILE A 429 0.30 -78.81 -8.21
N ARG A 430 -0.48 -78.47 -7.18
CA ARG A 430 -0.23 -78.90 -5.80
C ARG A 430 -0.35 -80.42 -5.62
N ARG A 431 -1.29 -81.09 -6.30
CA ARG A 431 -1.39 -82.57 -6.28
C ARG A 431 -0.19 -83.25 -6.91
N ARG A 432 0.30 -82.73 -8.05
CA ARG A 432 1.51 -83.26 -8.72
C ARG A 432 2.75 -83.13 -7.83
N LEU A 433 2.85 -82.03 -7.08
CA LEU A 433 3.96 -81.76 -6.17
C LEU A 433 3.96 -82.66 -4.91
N ALA A 434 2.79 -83.09 -4.44
CA ALA A 434 2.65 -83.93 -3.25
C ALA A 434 3.13 -85.39 -3.45
N GLY A 435 3.38 -85.81 -4.69
CA GLY A 435 3.83 -87.16 -5.05
C GLY A 435 5.34 -87.34 -5.19
N GLU A 436 6.15 -86.28 -5.10
CA GLU A 436 7.60 -86.32 -5.38
C GLU A 436 8.47 -85.97 -4.16
N SER A 437 9.68 -86.53 -4.12
CA SER A 437 10.60 -86.50 -2.97
C SER A 437 11.04 -85.08 -2.61
N ASP A 438 11.06 -84.77 -1.31
CA ASP A 438 11.31 -83.44 -0.75
C ASP A 438 12.68 -82.84 -1.15
N PRO A 439 12.71 -81.84 -2.07
CA PRO A 439 13.95 -81.20 -2.53
C PRO A 439 14.67 -80.43 -1.41
N GLU A 440 13.93 -80.04 -0.37
CA GLU A 440 14.46 -79.26 0.76
C GLU A 440 15.43 -80.08 1.61
N SER A 441 15.17 -81.39 1.73
CA SER A 441 16.06 -82.33 2.41
C SER A 441 17.42 -82.49 1.71
N LEU A 442 17.47 -82.34 0.38
CA LEU A 442 18.69 -82.42 -0.42
C LEU A 442 19.52 -81.12 -0.30
N LEU A 443 18.86 -79.96 -0.34
CA LEU A 443 19.48 -78.66 -0.10
C LEU A 443 20.10 -78.57 1.30
N ARG A 444 19.36 -78.94 2.34
CA ARG A 444 19.88 -78.93 3.73
C ARG A 444 21.06 -79.87 3.94
N LYS A 445 21.07 -81.04 3.27
CA LYS A 445 22.21 -81.97 3.32
C LYS A 445 23.46 -81.41 2.64
N ARG A 446 23.30 -80.66 1.55
CA ARG A 446 24.40 -79.99 0.88
C ARG A 446 25.00 -78.89 1.76
N GLU A 447 24.16 -78.06 2.36
CA GLU A 447 24.61 -76.99 3.27
C GLU A 447 25.39 -77.54 4.47
N ASP A 448 24.96 -78.66 5.07
CA ASP A 448 25.68 -79.31 6.18
C ASP A 448 27.06 -79.86 5.76
N LEU A 449 27.16 -80.47 4.57
CA LEU A 449 28.43 -80.97 4.03
C LEU A 449 29.41 -79.83 3.69
N GLU A 450 28.89 -78.72 3.16
CA GLU A 450 29.68 -77.52 2.84
C GLU A 450 30.24 -76.87 4.11
N GLY A 451 29.42 -76.80 5.17
CA GLY A 451 29.85 -76.41 6.51
C GLY A 451 31.03 -77.25 7.03
N ARG A 452 30.95 -78.59 6.93
CA ARG A 452 32.01 -79.51 7.38
C ARG A 452 33.30 -79.40 6.55
N ALA A 453 33.18 -79.26 5.23
CA ALA A 453 34.34 -79.08 4.35
C ALA A 453 35.10 -77.77 4.67
N SER A 454 34.37 -76.69 4.96
CA SER A 454 34.97 -75.41 5.34
C SER A 454 35.74 -75.48 6.67
N PHE A 455 35.23 -76.24 7.64
CA PHE A 455 35.89 -76.48 8.92
C PHE A 455 37.21 -77.23 8.76
N LEU A 456 37.22 -78.32 7.99
CA LEU A 456 38.44 -79.11 7.72
C LEU A 456 39.52 -78.30 6.96
N LYS A 457 39.12 -77.47 5.99
CA LYS A 457 40.04 -76.55 5.29
C LYS A 457 40.72 -75.57 6.24
N ASN A 458 39.99 -75.03 7.21
CA ASN A 458 40.53 -74.11 8.21
C ASN A 458 41.46 -74.82 9.20
N ALA A 459 41.14 -76.04 9.64
CA ALA A 459 42.00 -76.85 10.51
C ALA A 459 43.38 -77.14 9.87
N ILE A 460 43.40 -77.54 8.59
CA ILE A 460 44.65 -77.77 7.83
C ILE A 460 45.50 -76.48 7.73
N ARG A 461 44.85 -75.31 7.63
CA ARG A 461 45.53 -74.01 7.52
C ARG A 461 46.21 -73.61 8.82
N HIS A 462 45.56 -73.84 9.96
CA HIS A 462 46.10 -73.57 11.28
C HIS A 462 47.30 -74.46 11.64
N GLU A 463 47.28 -75.74 11.27
CA GLU A 463 48.39 -76.67 11.53
C GLU A 463 49.66 -76.28 10.74
N LYS A 464 49.52 -75.87 9.47
CA LYS A 464 50.64 -75.37 8.66
C LYS A 464 51.29 -74.11 9.23
N ALA A 465 50.49 -73.18 9.76
CA ALA A 465 51.00 -71.93 10.34
C ALA A 465 51.79 -72.17 11.64
N SER A 466 51.39 -73.15 12.45
CA SER A 466 52.09 -73.55 13.68
C SER A 466 53.47 -74.18 13.39
N GLN A 467 53.55 -75.10 12.42
CA GLN A 467 54.82 -75.74 12.03
C GLN A 467 55.84 -74.75 11.44
N GLN A 468 55.38 -73.71 10.74
CA GLN A 468 56.25 -72.67 10.18
C GLN A 468 56.90 -71.81 11.27
N LYS A 469 56.19 -71.49 12.35
CA LYS A 469 56.73 -70.73 13.50
C LYS A 469 57.78 -71.53 14.28
N GLN A 470 57.55 -72.83 14.53
CA GLN A 470 58.55 -73.69 15.19
C GLN A 470 59.84 -73.85 14.35
N ARG A 471 59.72 -74.03 13.03
CA ARG A 471 60.88 -74.16 12.14
C ARG A 471 61.72 -72.87 12.06
N ALA A 472 61.10 -71.70 12.15
CA ALA A 472 61.81 -70.42 12.14
C ALA A 472 62.66 -70.21 13.41
N ALA A 473 62.14 -70.57 14.59
CA ALA A 473 62.85 -70.45 15.86
C ALA A 473 64.09 -71.36 15.95
N VAL A 474 63.97 -72.63 15.49
CA VAL A 474 65.09 -73.58 15.48
C VAL A 474 66.21 -73.14 14.51
N LYS A 475 65.87 -72.55 13.36
CA LYS A 475 66.85 -72.03 12.40
C LYS A 475 67.69 -70.88 12.97
N ILE A 476 67.08 -69.95 13.71
CA ILE A 476 67.78 -68.82 14.33
C ILE A 476 68.76 -69.31 15.40
N GLN A 477 68.34 -70.27 16.24
CA GLN A 477 69.19 -70.85 17.28
C GLN A 477 70.38 -71.63 16.68
N ALA A 478 70.16 -72.39 15.60
CA ALA A 478 71.22 -73.13 14.92
C ALA A 478 72.29 -72.23 14.26
N VAL A 479 71.90 -71.08 13.70
CA VAL A 479 72.84 -70.09 13.12
C VAL A 479 73.72 -69.45 14.20
N MET A 480 73.16 -69.13 15.37
CA MET A 480 73.93 -68.61 16.52
C MET A 480 75.01 -69.59 16.99
N ILE A 481 74.68 -70.89 17.08
CA ILE A 481 75.65 -71.90 17.51
C ILE A 481 76.71 -72.14 16.43
N MET A 482 76.35 -72.12 15.13
CA MET A 482 77.33 -72.17 14.04
C MET A 482 78.31 -71.00 14.07
N LEU A 483 77.85 -69.78 14.40
CA LEU A 483 78.72 -68.61 14.54
C LEU A 483 79.70 -68.76 15.72
N ILE A 484 79.24 -69.32 16.85
CA ILE A 484 80.10 -69.60 18.01
C ILE A 484 81.15 -70.65 17.64
N CYS A 485 80.76 -71.74 16.98
CA CYS A 485 81.70 -72.76 16.51
C CYS A 485 82.68 -72.18 15.48
N ALA A 486 82.24 -71.32 14.55
CA ALA A 486 83.11 -70.66 13.58
C ALA A 486 84.11 -69.71 14.25
N GLY A 487 83.68 -68.97 15.28
CA GLY A 487 84.55 -68.12 16.09
C GLY A 487 85.61 -68.92 16.85
N LEU A 488 85.24 -70.06 17.45
CA LEU A 488 86.19 -70.97 18.10
C LEU A 488 87.20 -71.57 17.12
N ILE A 489 86.77 -71.91 15.90
CA ILE A 489 87.67 -72.40 14.84
C ILE A 489 88.64 -71.29 14.41
N ALA A 490 88.15 -70.06 14.21
CA ALA A 490 88.97 -68.91 13.82
C ALA A 490 89.99 -68.55 14.93
N TRP A 491 89.59 -68.61 16.19
CA TRP A 491 90.47 -68.35 17.32
C TRP A 491 91.55 -69.43 17.47
N GLY A 492 91.19 -70.71 17.33
CA GLY A 492 92.17 -71.81 17.34
C GLY A 492 93.20 -71.72 16.20
N LEU A 493 92.82 -71.15 15.06
CA LEU A 493 93.73 -70.90 13.92
C LEU A 493 94.73 -69.77 14.18
N ALA A 494 94.37 -68.78 15.01
CA ALA A 494 95.22 -67.62 15.28
C ALA A 494 96.35 -67.93 16.29
N ASP A 495 96.08 -68.76 17.30
CA ASP A 495 97.00 -68.99 18.44
C ASP A 495 97.68 -70.38 18.42
N SER A 496 97.56 -71.11 17.30
CA SER A 496 98.16 -72.45 17.08
C SER A 496 97.79 -73.52 18.14
N GLN A 497 96.62 -73.38 18.78
CA GLN A 497 96.08 -74.36 19.73
C GLN A 497 95.07 -75.29 19.04
N TRP A 498 95.52 -76.47 18.62
CA TRP A 498 94.73 -77.42 17.80
C TRP A 498 93.57 -78.11 18.54
N GLU A 499 93.56 -78.10 19.87
CA GLU A 499 92.56 -78.78 20.71
C GLU A 499 91.14 -78.18 20.56
N PHE A 500 91.03 -76.84 20.45
CA PHE A 500 89.74 -76.17 20.26
C PHE A 500 89.13 -76.38 18.87
N MET A 501 89.98 -76.60 17.86
CA MET A 501 89.54 -76.82 16.48
C MET A 501 88.91 -78.23 16.32
N LEU A 502 89.48 -79.24 16.99
CA LEU A 502 89.00 -80.62 16.94
C LEU A 502 87.62 -80.81 17.61
N ALA A 503 87.28 -79.99 18.60
CA ALA A 503 85.97 -80.02 19.24
C ALA A 503 84.88 -79.26 18.46
N ALA A 504 85.25 -78.20 17.74
CA ALA A 504 84.28 -77.31 17.09
C ALA A 504 83.78 -77.81 15.71
N ILE A 505 84.60 -78.56 14.96
CA ILE A 505 84.26 -79.07 13.62
C ILE A 505 83.10 -80.10 13.63
N PRO A 506 83.08 -81.11 14.53
CA PRO A 506 81.97 -82.07 14.61
C PRO A 506 80.65 -81.39 15.01
N GLY A 507 80.72 -80.41 15.92
CA GLY A 507 79.56 -79.63 16.34
C GLY A 507 78.96 -78.81 15.20
N PHE A 508 79.81 -78.17 14.38
CA PHE A 508 79.37 -77.43 13.20
C PHE A 508 78.69 -78.34 12.17
N ALA A 509 79.27 -79.52 11.90
CA ALA A 509 78.72 -80.48 10.94
C ALA A 509 77.38 -81.10 11.41
N PHE A 510 77.23 -81.40 12.70
CA PHE A 510 75.99 -81.97 13.25
C PHE A 510 74.81 -80.98 13.16
N ILE A 511 75.06 -79.71 13.43
CA ILE A 511 74.02 -78.65 13.35
C ILE A 511 73.63 -78.38 11.90
N ALA A 512 74.58 -78.40 10.96
CA ALA A 512 74.31 -78.28 9.54
C ALA A 512 73.43 -79.45 9.02
N TRP A 513 73.67 -80.67 9.47
CA TRP A 513 72.85 -81.84 9.11
C TRP A 513 71.41 -81.75 9.63
N LEU A 514 71.23 -81.28 10.87
CA LEU A 514 69.91 -81.15 11.51
C LEU A 514 69.01 -80.10 10.81
N LEU A 515 69.62 -79.09 10.18
CA LEU A 515 68.92 -78.08 9.37
C LEU A 515 68.44 -78.59 8.00
N LEU A 516 69.04 -79.67 7.48
CA LEU A 516 68.77 -80.22 6.14
C LEU A 516 67.77 -81.39 6.15
N LYS A 517 67.43 -81.96 7.32
CA LYS A 517 66.48 -83.08 7.42
C LYS A 517 65.03 -82.59 7.27
N LYS A 518 64.33 -83.05 6.21
CA LYS A 518 62.88 -82.84 5.99
C LYS A 518 62.10 -84.07 6.47
N GLU A 519 61.21 -83.90 7.44
CA GLU A 519 60.19 -84.90 7.85
C GLU A 519 58.79 -84.26 7.76
N ASP A 520 57.84 -84.99 7.15
CA ASP A 520 56.40 -84.67 7.11
C ASP A 520 55.67 -85.56 8.14
N THR A 521 54.80 -84.95 8.96
CA THR A 521 54.07 -85.63 10.05
C THR A 521 52.79 -86.32 9.58
N SER A 522 52.49 -87.48 10.18
CA SER A 522 51.36 -88.39 9.85
C SER A 522 49.95 -87.77 9.95
N GLN A 523 49.73 -86.76 10.80
CA GLN A 523 48.40 -86.13 10.99
C GLN A 523 47.92 -85.30 9.78
N SER A 524 48.83 -84.62 9.08
CA SER A 524 48.46 -83.73 7.95
C SER A 524 47.98 -84.48 6.70
N ARG A 525 48.22 -85.80 6.62
CA ARG A 525 47.76 -86.67 5.54
C ARG A 525 46.30 -87.08 5.74
N PHE A 526 45.92 -87.42 6.97
CA PHE A 526 44.56 -87.85 7.32
C PHE A 526 43.51 -86.76 7.06
N LEU A 527 43.75 -85.53 7.52
CA LEU A 527 42.81 -84.41 7.33
C LEU A 527 42.57 -84.07 5.84
N LYS A 528 43.56 -84.31 4.97
CA LYS A 528 43.41 -84.09 3.53
C LYS A 528 42.59 -85.18 2.86
N GLU A 529 42.73 -86.43 3.28
CA GLU A 529 41.93 -87.55 2.75
C GLU A 529 40.46 -87.41 3.13
N GLU A 530 40.17 -86.99 4.36
CA GLU A 530 38.80 -86.77 4.83
C GLU A 530 38.10 -85.61 4.08
N LEU A 531 38.81 -84.51 3.82
CA LEU A 531 38.28 -83.40 3.02
C LEU A 531 37.89 -83.81 1.60
N ILE A 532 38.72 -84.63 0.94
CA ILE A 532 38.45 -85.13 -0.43
C ILE A 532 37.20 -86.03 -0.45
N SER A 533 36.97 -86.82 0.61
CA SER A 533 35.79 -87.69 0.70
C SER A 533 34.47 -86.91 0.83
N ILE A 534 34.50 -85.77 1.54
CA ILE A 534 33.35 -84.87 1.69
C ILE A 534 33.08 -84.13 0.38
N GLU A 535 34.13 -83.61 -0.28
CA GLU A 535 33.99 -82.92 -1.57
C GLU A 535 33.37 -83.84 -2.65
N LYS A 536 33.76 -85.11 -2.68
CA LYS A 536 33.18 -86.11 -3.59
C LYS A 536 31.69 -86.41 -3.29
N SER A 537 31.32 -86.43 -2.00
CA SER A 537 29.93 -86.63 -1.57
C SER A 537 29.04 -85.44 -1.94
N MET A 538 29.60 -84.22 -1.99
CA MET A 538 28.89 -83.02 -2.45
C MET A 538 28.64 -83.05 -3.97
N GLU A 539 29.60 -83.51 -4.77
CA GLU A 539 29.42 -83.67 -6.23
C GLU A 539 28.30 -84.67 -6.57
N GLU A 540 28.23 -85.80 -5.85
CA GLU A 540 27.15 -86.79 -6.04
C GLU A 540 25.76 -86.24 -5.68
N LEU A 541 25.68 -85.34 -4.68
CA LEU A 541 24.45 -84.63 -4.33
C LEU A 541 24.04 -83.61 -5.39
N ASP A 542 25.01 -82.89 -5.96
CA ASP A 542 24.78 -81.93 -7.05
C ASP A 542 24.28 -82.61 -8.33
N GLU A 543 24.74 -83.81 -8.66
CA GLU A 543 24.19 -84.59 -9.78
C GLU A 543 22.74 -85.03 -9.53
N ARG A 544 22.39 -85.40 -8.29
CA ARG A 544 20.99 -85.74 -7.94
C ARG A 544 20.05 -84.55 -8.01
N MET A 545 20.53 -83.35 -7.66
CA MET A 545 19.78 -82.10 -7.80
C MET A 545 19.52 -81.70 -9.25
N LYS A 546 20.39 -82.12 -10.20
CA LYS A 546 20.25 -81.89 -11.65
C LYS A 546 19.41 -82.95 -12.38
N SER A 547 18.75 -83.85 -11.64
CA SER A 547 17.86 -84.84 -12.25
C SER A 547 16.60 -84.18 -12.83
N PRO A 548 16.06 -84.65 -13.99
CA PRO A 548 14.89 -84.05 -14.62
C PRO A 548 13.64 -83.96 -13.74
N GLN A 549 13.54 -84.85 -12.74
CA GLN A 549 12.45 -84.88 -11.76
C GLN A 549 12.60 -83.78 -10.70
N ALA A 550 13.82 -83.49 -10.23
CA ALA A 550 14.07 -82.42 -9.26
C ALA A 550 13.85 -81.03 -9.89
N GLU A 551 14.33 -80.80 -11.13
CA GLU A 551 14.12 -79.53 -11.85
C GLU A 551 12.63 -79.22 -12.10
N GLY A 552 11.83 -80.23 -12.45
CA GLY A 552 10.37 -80.10 -12.61
C GLY A 552 9.67 -79.68 -11.31
N ALA A 553 10.05 -80.28 -10.18
CA ALA A 553 9.51 -79.93 -8.87
C ALA A 553 9.90 -78.50 -8.42
N PHE A 554 11.13 -78.05 -8.71
CA PHE A 554 11.55 -76.67 -8.45
C PHE A 554 10.76 -75.64 -9.29
N TYR A 555 10.56 -75.92 -10.58
CA TYR A 555 9.78 -75.05 -11.47
C TYR A 555 8.30 -74.93 -11.06
N LEU A 556 7.66 -76.05 -10.68
CA LEU A 556 6.28 -76.04 -10.21
C LEU A 556 6.13 -75.29 -8.87
N LYS A 557 7.11 -75.40 -7.96
CA LYS A 557 7.16 -74.60 -6.72
C LYS A 557 7.32 -73.11 -7.01
N GLU A 558 8.22 -72.72 -7.91
CA GLU A 558 8.41 -71.32 -8.29
C GLU A 558 7.12 -70.71 -8.87
N ARG A 559 6.37 -71.49 -9.66
CA ARG A 559 5.08 -71.06 -10.22
C ARG A 559 3.98 -70.90 -9.14
N ILE A 560 3.94 -71.79 -8.14
CA ILE A 560 3.05 -71.63 -6.97
C ILE A 560 3.43 -70.38 -6.17
N GLU A 561 4.72 -70.11 -5.98
CA GLU A 561 5.18 -68.96 -5.19
C GLU A 561 4.89 -67.63 -5.92
N LYS A 562 5.05 -67.59 -7.25
CA LYS A 562 4.64 -66.42 -8.07
C LYS A 562 3.12 -66.18 -7.99
N ASP A 563 2.30 -67.22 -8.09
CA ASP A 563 0.85 -67.08 -7.94
C ASP A 563 0.46 -66.62 -6.52
N ARG A 564 1.13 -67.15 -5.49
CA ARG A 564 0.95 -66.70 -4.10
C ARG A 564 1.26 -65.22 -3.96
N GLN A 565 2.39 -64.75 -4.49
CA GLN A 565 2.76 -63.33 -4.48
C GLN A 565 1.73 -62.46 -5.22
N LEU A 566 1.20 -62.93 -6.36
CA LEU A 566 0.15 -62.22 -7.09
C LEU A 566 -1.17 -62.17 -6.30
N ARG A 567 -1.58 -63.24 -5.60
CA ARG A 567 -2.76 -63.25 -4.72
C ARG A 567 -2.59 -62.34 -3.51
N GLU A 568 -1.40 -62.32 -2.90
CA GLU A 568 -1.08 -61.39 -1.81
C GLU A 568 -1.16 -59.93 -2.30
N ARG A 569 -0.64 -59.65 -3.51
CA ARG A 569 -0.76 -58.33 -4.16
C ARG A 569 -2.20 -57.98 -4.51
N GLN A 570 -2.99 -58.93 -5.02
CA GLN A 570 -4.41 -58.76 -5.32
C GLN A 570 -5.19 -58.37 -4.05
N LEU A 571 -4.95 -59.06 -2.93
CA LEU A 571 -5.58 -58.76 -1.65
C LEU A 571 -5.22 -57.34 -1.18
N GLN A 572 -3.96 -56.95 -1.29
CA GLN A 572 -3.51 -55.60 -0.97
C GLN A 572 -4.17 -54.53 -1.85
N LEU A 573 -4.26 -54.77 -3.16
CA LEU A 573 -4.92 -53.86 -4.11
C LEU A 573 -6.42 -53.76 -3.85
N ASN A 574 -7.11 -54.85 -3.53
CA ASN A 574 -8.53 -54.83 -3.15
C ASN A 574 -8.79 -53.99 -1.89
N VAL A 575 -7.94 -54.12 -0.87
CA VAL A 575 -8.04 -53.29 0.35
C VAL A 575 -7.81 -51.81 0.01
N ARG A 576 -6.84 -51.50 -0.86
CA ARG A 576 -6.60 -50.12 -1.32
C ARG A 576 -7.77 -49.59 -2.15
N LEU A 577 -8.33 -50.38 -3.04
CA LEU A 577 -9.50 -50.01 -3.86
C LEU A 577 -10.71 -49.73 -2.97
N GLN A 578 -10.96 -50.53 -1.94
CA GLN A 578 -12.03 -50.28 -0.97
C GLN A 578 -11.81 -48.96 -0.22
N GLN A 579 -10.58 -48.71 0.25
CA GLN A 579 -10.24 -47.44 0.91
C GLN A 579 -10.42 -46.24 -0.03
N GLN A 580 -10.06 -46.40 -1.31
CA GLN A 580 -10.19 -45.36 -2.33
C GLN A 580 -11.66 -45.08 -2.66
N ASN A 581 -12.49 -46.13 -2.80
CA ASN A 581 -13.94 -45.99 -2.96
C ASN A 581 -14.57 -45.21 -1.80
N GLU A 582 -14.20 -45.53 -0.55
CA GLU A 582 -14.70 -44.75 0.59
C GLU A 582 -14.28 -43.27 0.52
N GLN A 583 -13.05 -42.98 0.06
CA GLN A 583 -12.57 -41.61 -0.11
C GLN A 583 -13.36 -40.87 -1.20
N TYR A 584 -13.64 -41.55 -2.31
CA TYR A 584 -14.48 -41.04 -3.38
C TYR A 584 -15.93 -40.75 -2.89
N ASP A 585 -16.54 -41.67 -2.13
CA ASP A 585 -17.86 -41.47 -1.53
C ASP A 585 -17.89 -40.26 -0.56
N LYS A 586 -16.80 -40.04 0.19
CA LYS A 586 -16.67 -38.86 1.06
C LYS A 586 -16.64 -37.55 0.27
N VAL A 587 -16.10 -37.55 -0.95
CA VAL A 587 -16.14 -36.38 -1.85
C VAL A 587 -17.56 -36.16 -2.36
N ILE A 588 -18.28 -37.22 -2.74
CA ILE A 588 -19.69 -37.12 -3.16
C ILE A 588 -20.56 -36.54 -2.04
N ALA A 589 -20.45 -37.06 -0.81
CA ALA A 589 -21.20 -36.53 0.33
C ALA A 589 -20.87 -35.05 0.62
N ALA A 590 -19.63 -34.60 0.33
CA ALA A 590 -19.25 -33.20 0.45
C ALA A 590 -19.87 -32.31 -0.65
N PHE A 591 -20.10 -32.85 -1.86
CA PHE A 591 -20.88 -32.17 -2.90
C PHE A 591 -22.35 -32.02 -2.50
N GLU A 592 -22.97 -33.04 -1.92
CA GLU A 592 -24.37 -32.97 -1.45
C GLU A 592 -24.55 -31.86 -0.40
N LEU A 593 -23.65 -31.81 0.60
CA LEU A 593 -23.68 -30.75 1.61
C LEU A 593 -23.44 -29.36 1.00
N TRP A 594 -22.52 -29.26 0.05
CA TRP A 594 -22.26 -28.01 -0.66
C TRP A 594 -23.48 -27.56 -1.49
N GLU A 595 -24.20 -28.49 -2.12
CA GLU A 595 -25.40 -28.21 -2.90
C GLU A 595 -26.51 -27.65 -2.03
N GLU A 596 -26.74 -28.23 -0.84
CA GLU A 596 -27.67 -27.70 0.15
C GLU A 596 -27.27 -26.28 0.63
N GLU A 597 -25.99 -26.09 0.99
CA GLU A 597 -25.47 -24.79 1.44
C GLU A 597 -25.58 -23.73 0.33
N SER A 598 -25.34 -24.11 -0.94
CA SER A 598 -25.48 -23.23 -2.10
C SER A 598 -26.93 -22.87 -2.36
N ALA A 599 -27.86 -23.84 -2.29
CA ALA A 599 -29.28 -23.58 -2.47
C ALA A 599 -29.82 -22.59 -1.42
N GLN A 600 -29.40 -22.72 -0.16
CA GLN A 600 -29.74 -21.78 0.91
C GLN A 600 -29.16 -20.38 0.64
N ALA A 601 -27.90 -20.30 0.19
CA ALA A 601 -27.27 -19.03 -0.16
C ALA A 601 -27.99 -18.36 -1.35
N ASP A 602 -28.38 -19.13 -2.37
CA ASP A 602 -29.10 -18.63 -3.54
C ASP A 602 -30.51 -18.14 -3.19
N SER A 603 -31.19 -18.83 -2.26
CA SER A 603 -32.48 -18.38 -1.72
C SER A 603 -32.36 -17.05 -0.99
N LEU A 604 -31.35 -16.91 -0.12
CA LEU A 604 -31.09 -15.66 0.61
C LEU A 604 -30.76 -14.51 -0.35
N LEU A 605 -29.92 -14.75 -1.36
CA LEU A 605 -29.57 -13.74 -2.37
C LEU A 605 -30.80 -13.31 -3.18
N ALA A 606 -31.69 -14.24 -3.53
CA ALA A 606 -32.94 -13.93 -4.22
C ALA A 606 -33.93 -13.15 -3.34
N GLU A 607 -33.96 -13.40 -2.04
CA GLU A 607 -34.74 -12.60 -1.09
C GLU A 607 -34.20 -11.18 -0.95
N LEU A 608 -32.88 -11.03 -0.74
CA LEU A 608 -32.22 -9.72 -0.68
C LEU A 608 -32.39 -8.94 -1.99
N GLY A 609 -32.28 -9.63 -3.14
CA GLY A 609 -32.56 -9.03 -4.45
C GLY A 609 -33.98 -8.47 -4.54
N ARG A 610 -34.99 -9.21 -4.09
CA ARG A 610 -36.39 -8.72 -4.06
C ARG A 610 -36.57 -7.50 -3.15
N GLN A 611 -35.95 -7.49 -1.97
CA GLN A 611 -36.03 -6.35 -1.04
C GLN A 611 -35.36 -5.09 -1.59
N LEU A 612 -34.35 -5.24 -2.44
CA LEU A 612 -33.60 -4.16 -3.06
C LEU A 612 -34.03 -3.86 -4.50
N PHE A 613 -35.09 -4.51 -5.00
CA PHE A 613 -35.56 -4.42 -6.39
C PHE A 613 -34.48 -4.78 -7.44
N ILE A 614 -33.54 -5.65 -7.07
CA ILE A 614 -32.46 -6.16 -7.93
C ILE A 614 -32.89 -7.52 -8.52
N PRO A 615 -32.77 -7.73 -9.85
CA PRO A 615 -33.07 -8.99 -10.49
C PRO A 615 -32.26 -10.14 -9.92
N ALA A 616 -32.86 -11.32 -9.84
CA ALA A 616 -32.22 -12.50 -9.26
C ALA A 616 -30.87 -12.86 -9.90
N SER A 617 -30.72 -12.63 -11.22
CA SER A 617 -29.46 -12.87 -11.94
C SER A 617 -28.30 -11.99 -11.44
N LEU A 618 -28.58 -10.71 -11.17
CA LEU A 618 -27.57 -9.77 -10.66
C LEU A 618 -27.33 -10.00 -9.16
N ALA A 619 -28.39 -10.31 -8.41
CA ALA A 619 -28.30 -10.63 -6.99
C ALA A 619 -27.45 -11.88 -6.72
N GLN A 620 -27.47 -12.89 -7.60
CA GLN A 620 -26.69 -14.11 -7.42
C GLN A 620 -25.17 -13.90 -7.54
N SER A 621 -24.73 -12.87 -8.27
CA SER A 621 -23.32 -12.67 -8.62
C SER A 621 -22.72 -11.42 -8.00
N HIS A 622 -23.50 -10.35 -7.83
CA HIS A 622 -23.00 -9.01 -7.48
C HIS A 622 -23.95 -8.24 -6.55
N ILE A 623 -24.66 -8.91 -5.62
CA ILE A 623 -25.66 -8.23 -4.77
C ILE A 623 -25.08 -7.05 -3.99
N HIS A 624 -23.86 -7.18 -3.46
CA HIS A 624 -23.24 -6.15 -2.64
C HIS A 624 -22.78 -4.96 -3.49
N ASP A 625 -22.18 -5.22 -4.66
CA ASP A 625 -21.78 -4.16 -5.58
C ASP A 625 -23.00 -3.40 -6.11
N ALA A 626 -24.08 -4.12 -6.42
CA ALA A 626 -25.36 -3.55 -6.81
C ALA A 626 -25.99 -2.72 -5.68
N PHE A 627 -25.89 -3.17 -4.42
CA PHE A 627 -26.31 -2.39 -3.25
C PHE A 627 -25.53 -1.07 -3.15
N MET A 628 -24.20 -1.10 -3.27
CA MET A 628 -23.36 0.11 -3.19
C MET A 628 -23.69 1.11 -4.30
N LEU A 629 -23.94 0.61 -5.51
CA LEU A 629 -24.36 1.45 -6.63
C LEU A 629 -25.76 2.04 -6.41
N LEU A 630 -26.69 1.26 -5.82
CA LEU A 630 -28.04 1.71 -5.50
C LEU A 630 -28.05 2.77 -4.38
N GLU A 631 -27.23 2.60 -3.35
CA GLU A 631 -27.02 3.60 -2.28
C GLU A 631 -26.50 4.91 -2.88
N LYS A 632 -25.49 4.84 -3.74
CA LYS A 632 -24.95 6.01 -4.44
C LYS A 632 -25.98 6.65 -5.37
N LEU A 633 -26.76 5.86 -6.11
CA LEU A 633 -27.83 6.38 -6.97
C LEU A 633 -28.88 7.12 -6.15
N LYS A 634 -29.24 6.60 -4.98
CA LYS A 634 -30.18 7.23 -4.05
C LYS A 634 -29.65 8.57 -3.50
N SER A 635 -28.36 8.65 -3.17
CA SER A 635 -27.75 9.91 -2.73
C SER A 635 -27.72 10.96 -3.84
N VAL A 636 -27.28 10.58 -5.05
CA VAL A 636 -27.26 11.46 -6.23
C VAL A 636 -28.67 11.95 -6.57
N ARG A 637 -29.69 11.09 -6.53
CA ARG A 637 -31.09 11.49 -6.76
C ARG A 637 -31.64 12.44 -5.70
N ARG A 638 -31.18 12.33 -4.45
CA ARG A 638 -31.56 13.26 -3.38
C ARG A 638 -30.92 14.64 -3.60
N GLU A 639 -29.65 14.67 -3.98
CA GLU A 639 -28.93 15.90 -4.32
C GLU A 639 -29.53 16.57 -5.57
N LEU A 640 -29.85 15.80 -6.60
CA LEU A 640 -30.52 16.28 -7.81
C LEU A 640 -31.83 17.00 -7.47
N ARG A 641 -32.71 16.37 -6.67
CA ARG A 641 -33.98 16.97 -6.26
C ARG A 641 -33.80 18.24 -5.44
N HIS A 642 -32.77 18.32 -4.61
CA HIS A 642 -32.46 19.54 -3.88
C HIS A 642 -32.08 20.68 -4.84
N GLU A 643 -31.17 20.42 -5.78
CA GLU A 643 -30.73 21.42 -6.76
C GLU A 643 -31.86 21.81 -7.72
N GLU A 644 -32.76 20.89 -8.11
CA GLU A 644 -33.97 21.19 -8.89
C GLU A 644 -34.91 22.16 -8.18
N VAL A 645 -35.13 21.95 -6.87
CA VAL A 645 -35.97 22.85 -6.06
C VAL A 645 -35.32 24.23 -5.91
N GLU A 646 -34.01 24.29 -5.67
CA GLU A 646 -33.26 25.55 -5.59
C GLU A 646 -33.26 26.31 -6.93
N ALA A 647 -33.06 25.61 -8.05
CA ALA A 647 -33.13 26.19 -9.38
C ALA A 647 -34.50 26.79 -9.67
N ALA A 648 -35.58 26.04 -9.40
CA ALA A 648 -36.95 26.51 -9.59
C ALA A 648 -37.26 27.73 -8.72
N ALA A 649 -36.79 27.76 -7.47
CA ALA A 649 -36.94 28.92 -6.59
C ALA A 649 -36.18 30.16 -7.10
N ALA A 650 -34.95 29.99 -7.60
CA ALA A 650 -34.17 31.08 -8.16
C ALA A 650 -34.77 31.63 -9.47
N GLU A 651 -35.26 30.73 -10.34
CA GLU A 651 -35.92 31.09 -11.60
C GLU A 651 -37.23 31.85 -11.38
N THR A 652 -38.06 31.39 -10.43
CA THR A 652 -39.31 32.09 -10.08
C THR A 652 -39.05 33.49 -9.51
N ALA A 653 -38.10 33.63 -8.59
CA ALA A 653 -37.71 34.94 -8.05
C ALA A 653 -37.12 35.87 -9.13
N ALA A 654 -36.32 35.34 -10.07
CA ALA A 654 -35.81 36.12 -11.20
C ALA A 654 -36.94 36.54 -12.17
N ALA A 655 -37.92 35.67 -12.40
CA ALA A 655 -39.07 35.93 -13.25
C ALA A 655 -39.97 37.05 -12.70
N GLU A 656 -40.13 37.15 -11.37
CA GLU A 656 -40.87 38.26 -10.75
C GLU A 656 -40.22 39.63 -11.03
N ILE A 657 -38.88 39.72 -10.90
CA ILE A 657 -38.14 40.96 -11.17
C ILE A 657 -38.17 41.30 -12.65
N SER A 658 -37.99 40.30 -13.52
CA SER A 658 -38.12 40.44 -14.97
C SER A 658 -39.53 40.90 -15.38
N GLY A 659 -40.57 40.36 -14.75
CA GLY A 659 -41.96 40.74 -15.01
C GLY A 659 -42.27 42.19 -14.62
N LEU A 660 -41.67 42.69 -13.53
CA LEU A 660 -41.77 44.11 -13.16
C LEU A 660 -41.06 45.00 -14.20
N ALA A 661 -39.87 44.61 -14.66
CA ALA A 661 -39.14 45.35 -15.69
C ALA A 661 -39.90 45.41 -17.02
N ASN A 662 -40.48 44.29 -17.47
CA ASN A 662 -41.26 44.23 -18.70
C ASN A 662 -42.52 45.09 -18.61
N ARG A 663 -43.23 45.07 -17.47
CA ARG A 663 -44.40 45.92 -17.27
C ARG A 663 -44.07 47.41 -17.34
N LEU A 664 -42.99 47.84 -16.67
CA LEU A 664 -42.54 49.23 -16.74
C LEU A 664 -42.04 49.60 -18.15
N ALA A 665 -41.40 48.67 -18.85
CA ALA A 665 -40.98 48.87 -20.23
C ALA A 665 -42.19 49.07 -21.16
N GLU A 666 -43.25 48.24 -21.06
CA GLU A 666 -44.48 48.40 -21.85
C GLU A 666 -45.21 49.73 -21.59
N LEU A 667 -45.17 50.22 -20.34
CA LEU A 667 -45.84 51.46 -19.94
C LEU A 667 -45.06 52.73 -20.36
N ILE A 668 -43.73 52.69 -20.30
CA ILE A 668 -42.87 53.88 -20.36
C ILE A 668 -42.03 53.94 -21.64
N LEU A 669 -41.60 52.79 -22.16
CA LEU A 669 -40.75 52.68 -23.34
C LEU A 669 -41.59 52.30 -24.57
N ALA A 670 -41.25 52.86 -25.73
CA ALA A 670 -41.89 52.48 -26.99
C ALA A 670 -41.32 51.16 -27.57
N GLU A 671 -40.06 50.86 -27.23
CA GLU A 671 -39.35 49.62 -27.56
C GLU A 671 -38.65 49.13 -26.29
N ALA A 672 -38.85 47.85 -25.94
CA ALA A 672 -38.13 47.22 -24.86
C ALA A 672 -36.69 46.90 -25.31
N GLY A 673 -35.71 47.13 -24.44
CA GLY A 673 -34.33 46.69 -24.67
C GLY A 673 -34.21 45.16 -24.70
N ASP A 674 -33.11 44.65 -25.26
CA ASP A 674 -32.90 43.21 -25.49
C ASP A 674 -32.73 42.41 -24.18
N SER A 675 -32.45 43.09 -23.06
CA SER A 675 -32.28 42.47 -21.74
C SER A 675 -32.94 43.25 -20.60
N VAL A 676 -33.27 42.56 -19.51
CA VAL A 676 -33.83 43.14 -18.27
C VAL A 676 -32.91 44.20 -17.65
N GLN A 677 -31.60 44.05 -17.81
CA GLN A 677 -30.61 45.01 -17.30
C GLN A 677 -30.59 46.29 -18.15
N GLU A 678 -30.71 46.14 -19.47
CA GLU A 678 -30.78 47.26 -20.40
C GLU A 678 -32.10 48.02 -20.27
N THR A 679 -33.22 47.32 -20.07
CA THR A 679 -34.51 47.98 -19.78
C THR A 679 -34.46 48.76 -18.48
N ALA A 680 -33.92 48.19 -17.39
CA ALA A 680 -33.75 48.90 -16.12
C ALA A 680 -32.82 50.12 -16.25
N PHE A 681 -31.72 50.01 -17.01
CA PHE A 681 -30.82 51.14 -17.28
C PHE A 681 -31.50 52.24 -18.09
N THR A 682 -32.25 51.87 -19.12
CA THR A 682 -32.96 52.82 -19.99
C THR A 682 -34.06 53.57 -19.24
N LEU A 683 -34.81 52.86 -18.38
CA LEU A 683 -35.79 53.46 -17.48
C LEU A 683 -35.14 54.45 -16.50
N LYS A 684 -33.99 54.09 -15.90
CA LYS A 684 -33.22 55.01 -15.04
C LYS A 684 -32.77 56.26 -15.80
N LYS A 685 -32.27 56.10 -17.03
CA LYS A 685 -31.83 57.22 -17.87
C LYS A 685 -32.98 58.18 -18.17
N ARG A 686 -34.14 57.65 -18.57
CA ARG A 686 -35.36 58.45 -18.77
C ARG A 686 -35.82 59.15 -17.49
N LEU A 687 -35.73 58.48 -16.34
CA LEU A 687 -36.05 59.10 -15.04
C LEU A 687 -35.13 60.28 -14.73
N LEU A 688 -33.82 60.14 -14.93
CA LEU A 688 -32.85 61.23 -14.76
C LEU A 688 -33.11 62.40 -15.72
N GLU A 689 -33.45 62.11 -16.98
CA GLU A 689 -33.82 63.13 -17.97
C GLU A 689 -35.11 63.86 -17.58
N ALA A 690 -36.13 63.13 -17.09
CA ALA A 690 -37.39 63.70 -16.64
C ALA A 690 -37.22 64.55 -15.36
N GLN A 691 -36.42 64.07 -14.40
CA GLN A 691 -36.04 64.83 -13.20
C GLN A 691 -35.22 66.08 -13.55
N GLY A 692 -34.27 65.96 -14.49
CA GLY A 692 -33.50 67.10 -15.00
C GLY A 692 -34.40 68.17 -15.61
N LYS A 693 -35.31 67.78 -16.52
CA LYS A 693 -36.31 68.70 -17.11
C LYS A 693 -37.22 69.32 -16.05
N TRP A 694 -37.65 68.56 -15.05
CA TRP A 694 -38.50 69.09 -13.97
C TRP A 694 -37.77 70.09 -13.07
N ASN A 695 -36.51 69.80 -12.74
CA ASN A 695 -35.66 70.71 -11.98
C ASN A 695 -35.33 71.98 -12.78
N ASP A 696 -35.04 71.86 -14.07
CA ASP A 696 -34.78 72.98 -14.97
C ASP A 696 -36.03 73.87 -15.13
N LEU A 697 -37.22 73.26 -15.26
CA LEU A 697 -38.48 73.99 -15.28
C LEU A 697 -38.70 74.77 -13.99
N LYS A 698 -38.51 74.13 -12.82
CA LYS A 698 -38.61 74.79 -11.52
C LYS A 698 -37.60 75.93 -11.35
N ALA A 699 -36.36 75.74 -11.78
CA ALA A 699 -35.34 76.78 -11.72
C ALA A 699 -35.69 77.98 -12.61
N LYS A 700 -36.19 77.73 -13.83
CA LYS A 700 -36.67 78.79 -14.73
C LYS A 700 -37.91 79.50 -14.20
N GLU A 701 -38.84 78.78 -13.57
CA GLU A 701 -40.02 79.38 -12.91
C GLU A 701 -39.61 80.30 -11.76
N ALA A 702 -38.63 79.90 -10.95
CA ALA A 702 -38.07 80.74 -9.89
C ALA A 702 -37.38 82.00 -10.46
N ALA A 703 -36.56 81.86 -11.51
CA ALA A 703 -35.90 82.99 -12.17
C ALA A 703 -36.90 83.95 -12.86
N ILE A 704 -37.99 83.43 -13.43
CA ILE A 704 -39.09 84.24 -13.97
C ILE A 704 -39.73 85.07 -12.85
N GLN A 705 -39.88 84.51 -11.65
CA GLN A 705 -40.47 85.22 -10.54
C GLN A 705 -39.56 86.34 -10.03
N GLU A 706 -38.26 86.09 -9.88
CA GLU A 706 -37.25 87.09 -9.51
C GLU A 706 -37.19 88.26 -10.52
N LEU A 707 -37.14 87.95 -11.83
CA LEU A 707 -37.10 88.97 -12.87
C LEU A 707 -38.40 89.81 -12.98
N LYS A 708 -39.55 89.26 -12.58
CA LYS A 708 -40.79 90.06 -12.48
C LYS A 708 -40.68 91.11 -11.38
N GLU A 709 -40.15 90.72 -10.22
CA GLU A 709 -39.98 91.62 -9.09
C GLU A 709 -39.00 92.76 -9.42
N GLU A 710 -37.89 92.44 -10.10
CA GLU A 710 -36.95 93.45 -10.62
C GLU A 710 -37.59 94.41 -11.64
N LYS A 711 -38.42 93.88 -12.54
CA LYS A 711 -39.13 94.69 -13.54
C LYS A 711 -40.11 95.65 -12.87
N GLU A 712 -40.86 95.22 -11.87
CA GLU A 712 -41.77 96.09 -11.12
C GLU A 712 -41.02 97.24 -10.41
N GLN A 713 -39.82 96.98 -9.90
CA GLN A 713 -38.97 98.02 -9.33
C GLN A 713 -38.49 99.02 -10.39
N CYS A 714 -38.02 98.55 -11.55
CA CYS A 714 -37.57 99.40 -12.65
C CYS A 714 -38.68 100.31 -13.21
N VAL A 715 -39.94 99.85 -13.22
CA VAL A 715 -41.09 100.65 -13.66
C VAL A 715 -41.39 101.80 -12.69
N ARG A 716 -41.21 101.59 -11.37
CA ARG A 716 -41.37 102.64 -10.35
C ARG A 716 -40.33 103.75 -10.50
N GLU A 717 -39.08 103.39 -10.80
CA GLU A 717 -37.97 104.35 -11.00
C GLU A 717 -38.16 105.23 -12.26
N LEU A 718 -38.73 104.67 -13.34
CA LEU A 718 -39.04 105.42 -14.57
C LEU A 718 -40.09 106.52 -14.35
N ALA A 719 -41.08 106.28 -13.50
CA ALA A 719 -42.11 107.28 -13.19
C ALA A 719 -41.50 108.51 -12.50
N TYR A 720 -40.54 108.30 -11.59
CA TYR A 720 -39.84 109.36 -10.86
C TYR A 720 -39.00 110.28 -11.77
N ILE A 721 -38.31 109.72 -12.78
CA ILE A 721 -37.45 110.50 -13.69
C ILE A 721 -38.24 111.46 -14.59
N SER A 722 -39.46 111.08 -14.98
CA SER A 722 -40.33 111.95 -15.80
C SER A 722 -40.72 113.26 -15.09
N GLU A 723 -40.80 113.23 -13.76
CA GLU A 723 -41.15 114.38 -12.92
C GLU A 723 -39.97 115.35 -12.75
N GLU A 724 -38.72 114.86 -12.72
CA GLU A 724 -37.49 115.66 -12.60
C GLU A 724 -37.16 116.44 -13.89
N LYS A 725 -37.44 115.89 -15.08
CA LYS A 725 -37.19 116.59 -16.37
C LYS A 725 -37.98 117.89 -16.50
N GLY A 726 -39.20 117.92 -15.98
CA GLY A 726 -40.04 119.12 -15.96
C GLY A 726 -39.41 120.29 -15.19
N LYS A 727 -38.52 120.02 -14.21
CA LYS A 727 -37.83 121.04 -13.41
C LYS A 727 -36.58 121.60 -14.09
N LEU A 728 -35.92 120.80 -14.95
CA LEU A 728 -34.66 121.16 -15.61
C LEU A 728 -34.82 122.17 -16.76
N PHE A 729 -35.91 122.06 -17.53
CA PHE A 729 -36.19 123.02 -18.62
C PHE A 729 -36.40 124.46 -18.11
N LEU A 730 -36.89 124.61 -16.88
CA LEU A 730 -37.04 125.90 -16.21
C LEU A 730 -35.70 126.57 -15.82
N ALA A 731 -34.60 125.81 -15.69
CA ALA A 731 -33.33 126.30 -15.12
C ALA A 731 -32.32 126.84 -16.15
N ALA A 732 -32.50 126.56 -17.44
CA ALA A 732 -31.62 127.05 -18.52
C ALA A 732 -32.31 128.03 -19.48
N GLU A 733 -33.45 128.59 -19.07
CA GLU A 733 -34.24 129.58 -19.83
C GLU A 733 -34.56 129.11 -21.26
N ALA A 734 -34.96 127.85 -21.44
CA ALA A 734 -35.33 127.26 -22.73
C ALA A 734 -36.82 126.88 -22.76
N GLY A 735 -37.54 127.31 -23.80
CA GLY A 735 -38.99 127.10 -23.93
C GLY A 735 -39.39 125.76 -24.54
N THR A 736 -38.46 125.07 -25.21
CA THR A 736 -38.62 123.76 -25.84
C THR A 736 -37.32 122.96 -25.73
N GLU A 737 -37.40 121.63 -25.84
CA GLU A 737 -36.22 120.75 -25.85
C GLU A 737 -35.20 121.15 -26.94
N GLU A 738 -35.67 121.66 -28.09
CA GLU A 738 -34.83 122.11 -29.20
C GLU A 738 -34.02 123.39 -28.89
N ASP A 739 -34.58 124.32 -28.11
CA ASP A 739 -33.94 125.59 -27.72
C ASP A 739 -32.87 125.39 -26.62
N PHE A 740 -32.98 124.30 -25.87
CA PHE A 740 -31.99 123.85 -24.89
C PHE A 740 -30.78 123.17 -25.56
N ILE A 741 -30.99 122.53 -26.72
CA ILE A 741 -29.99 121.76 -27.47
C ILE A 741 -29.01 122.67 -28.24
N GLU A 742 -29.45 123.79 -28.82
CA GLU A 742 -28.57 124.70 -29.58
C GLU A 742 -27.44 125.31 -28.72
N LYS A 743 -27.75 125.69 -27.48
CA LYS A 743 -26.76 126.23 -26.52
C LYS A 743 -25.80 125.15 -26.01
N GLY A 744 -26.20 123.88 -26.08
CA GLY A 744 -25.39 122.73 -25.69
C GLY A 744 -24.53 122.13 -26.81
N ASN A 745 -24.91 122.29 -28.08
CA ASN A 745 -24.13 121.82 -29.23
C ASN A 745 -22.76 122.52 -29.38
N HIS A 746 -22.59 123.71 -28.79
CA HIS A 746 -21.28 124.34 -28.65
C HIS A 746 -20.33 123.61 -27.67
N ALA A 747 -20.87 122.76 -26.78
CA ALA A 747 -20.10 121.87 -25.90
C ALA A 747 -19.79 120.51 -26.55
N VAL A 748 -20.66 120.02 -27.45
CA VAL A 748 -20.56 118.70 -28.14
C VAL A 748 -19.32 118.56 -29.03
N LYS A 749 -18.72 119.66 -29.50
CA LYS A 749 -17.50 119.62 -30.33
C LYS A 749 -16.26 119.06 -29.59
N GLN A 750 -16.34 118.94 -28.27
CA GLN A 750 -15.33 118.31 -27.42
C GLN A 750 -15.57 116.79 -27.26
N GLU A 751 -16.78 116.31 -27.54
CA GLU A 751 -17.25 114.93 -27.39
C GLU A 751 -16.95 114.06 -28.64
N GLU A 752 -16.87 114.68 -29.82
CA GLU A 752 -16.48 114.04 -31.09
C GLU A 752 -15.08 113.39 -31.02
N LEU A 753 -14.14 114.01 -30.29
CA LEU A 753 -12.79 113.48 -30.04
C LEU A 753 -12.78 112.22 -29.14
N GLN A 754 -13.81 112.03 -28.30
CA GLN A 754 -13.95 110.87 -27.42
C GLN A 754 -14.67 109.67 -28.07
N GLU A 755 -15.43 109.87 -29.15
CA GLU A 755 -16.09 108.78 -29.89
C GLU A 755 -15.13 107.92 -30.71
N GLU A 756 -14.09 108.51 -31.30
CA GLU A 756 -13.11 107.80 -32.13
C GLU A 756 -12.24 106.84 -31.29
N ILE A 757 -11.96 107.22 -30.03
CA ILE A 757 -11.30 106.36 -29.03
C ILE A 757 -12.19 105.14 -28.68
N ARG A 758 -13.51 105.33 -28.52
CA ARG A 758 -14.47 104.26 -28.19
C ARG A 758 -14.68 103.24 -29.32
N HIS A 759 -14.53 103.63 -30.59
CA HIS A 759 -14.65 102.71 -31.72
C HIS A 759 -13.47 101.72 -31.80
N LEU A 760 -12.24 102.21 -31.63
CA LEU A 760 -11.04 101.38 -31.65
C LEU A 760 -10.93 100.46 -30.41
N ASP A 761 -11.43 100.90 -29.25
CA ASP A 761 -11.52 100.05 -28.04
C ASP A 761 -12.50 98.87 -28.22
N ARG A 762 -13.56 99.00 -29.04
CA ARG A 762 -14.47 97.89 -29.36
C ARG A 762 -13.82 96.80 -30.20
N GLN A 763 -12.96 97.17 -31.17
CA GLN A 763 -12.20 96.20 -31.98
C GLN A 763 -11.19 95.41 -31.14
N LEU A 764 -10.60 96.03 -30.11
CA LEU A 764 -9.68 95.38 -29.18
C LEU A 764 -10.44 94.43 -28.23
N LYS A 765 -11.66 94.74 -27.79
CA LYS A 765 -12.49 93.86 -26.94
C LYS A 765 -13.03 92.58 -27.61
N LEU A 766 -12.98 92.50 -28.94
CA LEU A 766 -13.38 91.32 -29.74
C LEU A 766 -12.26 90.27 -29.87
N SER A 767 -11.03 90.56 -29.41
CA SER A 767 -9.91 89.59 -29.41
C SER A 767 -9.92 88.73 -28.15
N SER A 768 -9.43 87.48 -28.27
CA SER A 768 -9.33 86.50 -27.18
C SER A 768 -8.19 86.78 -26.18
N LEU A 769 -7.36 87.79 -26.43
CA LEU A 769 -6.24 88.19 -25.57
C LEU A 769 -6.71 89.13 -24.45
N THR A 770 -6.37 88.84 -23.21
CA THR A 770 -6.62 89.69 -22.03
C THR A 770 -5.72 90.94 -22.00
N GLU A 771 -6.04 91.95 -21.18
CA GLU A 771 -5.20 93.16 -21.03
C GLU A 771 -3.80 92.84 -20.48
N GLU A 772 -3.69 91.86 -19.59
CA GLU A 772 -2.41 91.40 -19.01
C GLU A 772 -1.53 90.73 -20.08
N GLU A 773 -2.12 89.84 -20.89
CA GLU A 773 -1.42 89.18 -22.01
C GLU A 773 -0.93 90.18 -23.07
N ARG A 774 -1.71 91.23 -23.39
CA ARG A 774 -1.29 92.29 -24.32
C ARG A 774 -0.11 93.11 -23.79
N GLY A 775 -0.04 93.32 -22.48
CA GLY A 775 1.10 93.95 -21.81
C GLY A 775 2.37 93.09 -21.84
N GLU A 776 2.23 91.77 -21.72
CA GLU A 776 3.35 90.83 -21.76
C GLU A 776 3.90 90.64 -23.18
N PHE A 777 3.02 90.51 -24.18
CA PHE A 777 3.41 90.33 -25.58
C PHE A 777 3.97 91.60 -26.25
N THR A 778 3.66 92.80 -25.74
CA THR A 778 4.30 94.06 -26.19
C THR A 778 5.79 94.14 -25.83
N ALA A 779 6.25 93.35 -24.86
CA ALA A 779 7.64 93.29 -24.41
C ALA A 779 8.50 92.25 -25.14
N ILE A 780 7.92 91.39 -26.00
CA ILE A 780 8.66 90.37 -26.75
C ILE A 780 9.29 91.00 -28.02
N PRO A 781 10.62 91.02 -28.16
CA PRO A 781 11.28 91.72 -29.27
C PRO A 781 11.26 90.96 -30.61
N ALA A 782 11.00 89.64 -30.62
CA ALA A 782 10.99 88.81 -31.84
C ALA A 782 10.01 87.59 -31.73
N PRO A 783 8.69 87.82 -31.80
CA PRO A 783 7.67 86.75 -31.67
C PRO A 783 7.76 85.66 -32.75
N GLU A 784 8.31 85.95 -33.93
CA GLU A 784 8.46 84.99 -35.03
C GLU A 784 9.45 83.86 -34.72
N ALA A 785 10.51 84.16 -33.95
CA ALA A 785 11.51 83.17 -33.56
C ALA A 785 10.96 82.16 -32.53
N GLU A 786 10.06 82.62 -31.66
CA GLU A 786 9.39 81.79 -30.64
C GLU A 786 8.35 80.85 -31.29
N ILE A 787 7.61 81.34 -32.29
CA ILE A 787 6.68 80.53 -33.10
C ILE A 787 7.44 79.40 -33.83
N ALA A 788 8.60 79.70 -34.42
CA ALA A 788 9.41 78.71 -35.12
C ALA A 788 9.88 77.58 -34.20
N ARG A 789 10.36 77.92 -32.99
CA ARG A 789 10.77 76.94 -31.96
C ARG A 789 9.61 76.03 -31.55
N CYS A 790 8.44 76.60 -31.24
CA CYS A 790 7.27 75.83 -30.82
C CYS A 790 6.82 74.84 -31.92
N ARG A 791 6.89 75.22 -33.20
CA ARG A 791 6.57 74.33 -34.33
C ARG A 791 7.56 73.18 -34.47
N GLU A 792 8.85 73.43 -34.30
CA GLU A 792 9.90 72.42 -34.36
C GLU A 792 9.73 71.36 -33.26
N THR A 793 9.49 71.79 -32.02
CA THR A 793 9.26 70.85 -30.89
C THR A 793 7.96 70.05 -31.06
N LEU A 794 6.89 70.67 -31.57
CA LEU A 794 5.64 69.95 -31.89
C LEU A 794 5.81 68.89 -32.98
N ASP A 795 6.69 69.11 -33.95
CA ASP A 795 6.96 68.15 -35.03
C ASP A 795 7.80 66.96 -34.54
N ASP A 796 8.73 67.19 -33.61
CA ASP A 796 9.50 66.13 -32.96
C ASP A 796 8.60 65.26 -32.06
N ILE A 797 7.73 65.89 -31.26
CA ILE A 797 6.74 65.17 -30.44
C ILE A 797 5.82 64.30 -31.31
N LYS A 798 5.40 64.80 -32.47
CA LYS A 798 4.58 64.04 -33.44
C LYS A 798 5.28 62.79 -33.99
N LYS A 799 6.61 62.76 -34.06
CA LYS A 799 7.40 61.59 -34.51
C LYS A 799 7.62 60.58 -33.39
N GLU A 800 7.77 61.04 -32.14
CA GLU A 800 8.08 60.19 -30.99
C GLU A 800 6.83 59.48 -30.43
N LEU A 801 5.66 60.15 -30.46
CA LEU A 801 4.40 59.60 -29.90
C LEU A 801 3.99 58.22 -30.48
N PRO A 802 3.99 58.01 -31.83
CA PRO A 802 3.59 56.74 -32.43
C PRO A 802 4.52 55.59 -32.04
N GLN A 803 5.83 55.84 -31.94
CA GLN A 803 6.82 54.82 -31.59
C GLN A 803 6.63 54.31 -30.16
N LEU A 804 6.31 55.22 -29.22
CA LEU A 804 5.99 54.85 -27.85
C LEU A 804 4.65 54.13 -27.74
N GLN A 805 3.65 54.50 -28.55
CA GLN A 805 2.36 53.82 -28.61
C GLN A 805 2.49 52.37 -29.11
N ASP A 806 3.27 52.14 -30.17
CA ASP A 806 3.55 50.78 -30.68
C ASP A 806 4.29 49.94 -29.62
N LYS A 807 5.24 50.55 -28.91
CA LYS A 807 5.97 49.89 -27.81
C LYS A 807 5.05 49.52 -26.64
N VAL A 808 4.11 50.37 -26.25
CA VAL A 808 3.12 50.05 -25.21
C VAL A 808 2.18 48.93 -25.68
N ALA A 809 1.79 48.91 -26.96
CA ALA A 809 0.95 47.85 -27.51
C ALA A 809 1.65 46.48 -27.52
N SER A 810 2.94 46.41 -27.87
CA SER A 810 3.70 45.16 -27.83
C SER A 810 3.92 44.66 -26.40
N LEU A 811 4.26 45.54 -25.46
CA LEU A 811 4.41 45.20 -24.04
C LEU A 811 3.09 44.72 -23.42
N ASN A 812 1.94 45.33 -23.78
CA ASN A 812 0.62 44.87 -23.34
C ASN A 812 0.29 43.47 -23.88
N HIS A 813 0.68 43.14 -25.11
CA HIS A 813 0.49 41.79 -25.66
C HIS A 813 1.33 40.75 -24.91
N GLU A 814 2.59 41.06 -24.57
CA GLU A 814 3.44 40.18 -23.76
C GLU A 814 2.90 39.99 -22.33
N ILE A 815 2.40 41.07 -21.70
CA ILE A 815 1.73 41.02 -20.40
C ILE A 815 0.48 40.13 -20.46
N ALA A 816 -0.39 40.33 -21.46
CA ALA A 816 -1.60 39.54 -21.63
C ALA A 816 -1.30 38.04 -21.83
N MET A 817 -0.27 37.69 -22.59
CA MET A 817 0.19 36.30 -22.75
C MET A 817 0.68 35.66 -21.44
N ILE A 818 1.23 36.45 -20.52
CA ILE A 818 1.66 35.99 -19.18
C ILE A 818 0.44 35.86 -18.25
N GLU A 819 -0.52 36.79 -18.33
CA GLU A 819 -1.73 36.84 -17.48
C GLU A 819 -2.80 35.81 -17.87
N GLU A 820 -3.10 35.66 -19.17
CA GLU A 820 -4.05 34.65 -19.68
C GLU A 820 -3.58 33.22 -19.44
N GLY A 821 -2.27 33.02 -19.26
CA GLY A 821 -1.70 31.69 -19.16
C GLY A 821 -2.19 30.89 -17.95
N GLY A 822 -2.54 31.53 -16.81
CA GLY A 822 -2.93 30.87 -15.55
C GLY A 822 -1.91 29.82 -15.01
N LEU A 823 -0.81 29.65 -15.74
CA LEU A 823 -0.05 28.41 -15.82
C LEU A 823 0.75 28.20 -14.54
N TYR A 824 1.25 29.29 -13.95
CA TYR A 824 2.00 29.23 -12.71
C TYR A 824 1.11 28.83 -11.53
N SER A 825 -0.07 29.44 -11.37
CA SER A 825 -1.02 29.12 -10.30
C SER A 825 -1.50 27.67 -10.40
N ASP A 826 -1.85 27.24 -11.62
CA ASP A 826 -2.27 25.86 -11.89
C ASP A 826 -1.14 24.85 -11.63
N LEU A 827 0.08 25.13 -12.09
CA LEU A 827 1.24 24.28 -11.81
C LEU A 827 1.57 24.23 -10.32
N LEU A 828 1.43 25.35 -9.59
CA LEU A 828 1.67 25.43 -8.15
C LEU A 828 0.65 24.59 -7.37
N HIS A 829 -0.62 24.70 -7.74
CA HIS A 829 -1.70 23.90 -7.17
C HIS A 829 -1.50 22.40 -7.45
N ARG A 830 -1.23 22.02 -8.71
CA ARG A 830 -0.94 20.62 -9.09
C ARG A 830 0.30 20.07 -8.40
N PHE A 831 1.37 20.85 -8.27
CA PHE A 831 2.57 20.47 -7.54
C PHE A 831 2.28 20.24 -6.06
N SER A 832 1.49 21.13 -5.44
CA SER A 832 1.12 21.02 -4.02
C SER A 832 0.25 19.78 -3.74
N LEU A 833 -0.72 19.49 -4.61
CA LEU A 833 -1.52 18.27 -4.58
C LEU A 833 -0.64 17.01 -4.71
N ALA A 834 0.16 16.92 -5.76
CA ALA A 834 1.05 15.78 -5.99
C ALA A 834 2.06 15.59 -4.84
N LYS A 835 2.52 16.68 -4.22
CA LYS A 835 3.38 16.66 -3.03
C LYS A 835 2.65 16.13 -1.80
N SER A 836 1.39 16.52 -1.61
CA SER A 836 0.57 16.00 -0.51
C SER A 836 0.34 14.49 -0.66
N GLU A 837 -0.07 14.03 -1.85
CA GLU A 837 -0.28 12.62 -2.15
C GLU A 837 1.01 11.79 -1.96
N PHE A 838 2.15 12.29 -2.45
CA PHE A 838 3.44 11.65 -2.26
C PHE A 838 3.80 11.55 -0.77
N ASN A 839 3.58 12.63 0.01
CA ASN A 839 3.87 12.64 1.44
C ASN A 839 2.98 11.66 2.22
N GLU A 840 1.71 11.48 1.85
CA GLU A 840 0.85 10.46 2.44
C GLU A 840 1.34 9.05 2.14
N GLY A 841 1.69 8.76 0.89
CA GLY A 841 2.31 7.49 0.51
C GLY A 841 3.62 7.25 1.26
N ALA A 842 4.46 8.27 1.40
CA ALA A 842 5.76 8.18 2.06
C ALA A 842 5.59 7.95 3.56
N ARG A 843 4.58 8.57 4.20
CA ARG A 843 4.20 8.28 5.59
C ARG A 843 3.75 6.84 5.76
N LYS A 844 2.94 6.29 4.84
CA LYS A 844 2.54 4.87 4.88
C LYS A 844 3.75 3.95 4.75
N TRP A 845 4.64 4.21 3.79
CA TRP A 845 5.89 3.44 3.64
C TRP A 845 6.78 3.53 4.88
N ALA A 846 6.93 4.72 5.48
CA ALA A 846 7.72 4.93 6.69
C ALA A 846 7.16 4.16 7.90
N LYS A 847 5.83 4.05 8.05
CA LYS A 847 5.21 3.21 9.09
C LYS A 847 5.64 1.75 8.96
N TYR A 848 5.61 1.21 7.74
CA TYR A 848 6.05 -0.16 7.49
C TYR A 848 7.56 -0.34 7.68
N ALA A 849 8.37 0.62 7.21
CA ALA A 849 9.81 0.61 7.42
C ALA A 849 10.18 0.61 8.91
N LEU A 850 9.49 1.43 9.71
CA LEU A 850 9.67 1.45 11.16
C LEU A 850 9.22 0.12 11.80
N ALA A 851 8.06 -0.40 11.40
CA ALA A 851 7.56 -1.68 11.91
C ALA A 851 8.54 -2.84 11.63
N ARG A 852 9.09 -2.90 10.40
CA ARG A 852 10.12 -3.88 10.04
C ARG A 852 11.36 -3.71 10.91
N LYS A 853 11.84 -2.47 11.07
CA LYS A 853 13.04 -2.21 11.86
C LYS A 853 12.87 -2.55 13.34
N LEU A 854 11.70 -2.29 13.91
CA LEU A 854 11.37 -2.68 15.29
C LEU A 854 11.33 -4.20 15.44
N LEU A 855 10.75 -4.92 14.47
CA LEU A 855 10.70 -6.38 14.48
C LEU A 855 12.11 -6.99 14.37
N GLU A 856 12.93 -6.51 13.42
CA GLU A 856 14.34 -6.89 13.27
C GLU A 856 15.13 -6.67 14.58
N ASN A 857 15.00 -5.49 15.20
CA ASN A 857 15.73 -5.16 16.43
C ASN A 857 15.26 -6.02 17.61
N THR A 858 13.96 -6.30 17.71
CA THR A 858 13.41 -7.17 18.76
C THR A 858 13.93 -8.60 18.59
N ALA A 859 14.06 -9.06 17.34
CA ALA A 859 14.61 -10.35 17.03
C ALA A 859 16.09 -10.49 17.40
N GLU A 860 16.90 -9.50 17.07
CA GLU A 860 18.31 -9.51 17.40
C GLU A 860 18.54 -9.40 18.92
N ALA A 861 17.74 -8.59 19.63
CA ALA A 861 17.80 -8.49 21.09
C ALA A 861 17.48 -9.85 21.76
N TYR A 862 16.43 -10.55 21.29
CA TYR A 862 16.07 -11.87 21.80
C TYR A 862 17.19 -12.91 21.57
N LYS A 863 17.81 -12.88 20.38
CA LYS A 863 18.95 -13.74 20.05
C LYS A 863 20.13 -13.50 21.00
N GLN A 864 20.46 -12.23 21.28
CA GLN A 864 21.58 -11.88 22.14
C GLN A 864 21.37 -12.25 23.61
N GLU A 865 20.11 -12.27 24.08
CA GLU A 865 19.78 -12.61 25.47
C GLU A 865 19.73 -14.12 25.73
N TYR A 866 19.04 -14.90 24.88
CA TYR A 866 18.72 -16.31 25.18
C TYR A 866 19.65 -17.35 24.54
N MET A 867 20.29 -17.03 23.40
CA MET A 867 21.19 -17.96 22.71
C MET A 867 22.42 -18.35 23.55
N PRO A 868 23.10 -17.42 24.27
CA PRO A 868 24.28 -17.78 25.08
C PRO A 868 23.95 -18.75 26.23
N GLU A 869 22.83 -18.56 26.93
CA GLU A 869 22.42 -19.44 28.03
C GLU A 869 22.12 -20.86 27.53
N MET A 870 21.41 -20.98 26.40
CA MET A 870 21.09 -22.27 25.78
C MET A 870 22.34 -22.98 25.25
N LEU A 871 23.23 -22.26 24.55
CA LEU A 871 24.49 -22.84 24.06
C LEU A 871 25.38 -23.29 25.21
N GLY A 872 25.48 -22.53 26.29
CA GLY A 872 26.24 -22.94 27.47
C GLY A 872 25.74 -24.26 28.08
N LYS A 873 24.42 -24.47 28.12
CA LYS A 873 23.84 -25.76 28.53
C LYS A 873 24.09 -26.88 27.52
N ALA A 874 24.05 -26.58 26.23
CA ALA A 874 24.35 -27.55 25.18
C ALA A 874 25.83 -27.99 25.24
N GLU A 875 26.74 -27.07 25.55
CA GLU A 875 28.17 -27.34 25.75
C GLU A 875 28.42 -28.26 26.96
N GLU A 876 27.72 -28.02 28.07
CA GLU A 876 27.75 -28.89 29.26
C GLU A 876 27.32 -30.32 28.91
N PHE A 877 26.18 -30.47 28.22
CA PHE A 877 25.67 -31.78 27.79
C PHE A 877 26.60 -32.46 26.77
N LEU A 878 27.14 -31.71 25.81
CA LEU A 878 28.06 -32.23 24.80
C LEU A 878 29.37 -32.73 25.43
N SER A 879 29.88 -32.00 26.41
CA SER A 879 31.09 -32.39 27.16
C SER A 879 30.85 -33.72 27.90
N VAL A 880 29.70 -33.90 28.55
CA VAL A 880 29.32 -35.16 29.21
C VAL A 880 29.23 -36.31 28.21
N LEU A 881 28.50 -36.14 27.10
CA LEU A 881 28.30 -37.20 26.10
C LEU A 881 29.61 -37.62 25.42
N THR A 882 30.50 -36.67 25.14
CA THR A 882 31.76 -36.94 24.43
C THR A 882 32.90 -37.32 25.36
N GLY A 883 32.73 -37.10 26.68
CA GLY A 883 33.73 -37.33 27.73
C GLY A 883 34.84 -36.29 27.71
N GLY A 884 34.46 -35.02 27.52
CA GLY A 884 35.37 -33.87 27.47
C GLY A 884 36.13 -33.72 26.15
N ARG A 885 35.77 -34.49 25.10
CA ARG A 885 36.42 -34.37 23.78
C ARG A 885 36.01 -33.11 23.04
N TYR A 886 34.73 -32.73 23.13
CA TYR A 886 34.19 -31.50 22.55
C TYR A 886 33.59 -30.65 23.65
N VAL A 887 33.90 -29.35 23.63
CA VAL A 887 33.70 -28.47 24.79
C VAL A 887 32.99 -27.17 24.48
N ARG A 888 32.96 -26.72 23.22
CA ARG A 888 32.32 -25.45 22.85
C ARG A 888 31.51 -25.57 21.56
N ILE A 889 30.40 -24.84 21.48
CA ILE A 889 29.54 -24.74 20.30
C ILE A 889 29.40 -23.25 19.96
N THR A 890 29.98 -22.82 18.85
CA THR A 890 29.97 -21.40 18.45
C THR A 890 29.18 -21.22 17.14
N PRO A 891 28.27 -20.23 17.06
CA PRO A 891 27.64 -19.88 15.79
C PRO A 891 28.67 -19.29 14.82
N LYS A 892 28.56 -19.62 13.52
CA LYS A 892 29.44 -19.08 12.48
C LYS A 892 29.15 -17.59 12.24
N GLU A 893 30.18 -16.75 12.18
CA GLU A 893 30.04 -15.29 11.95
C GLU A 893 29.55 -14.95 10.54
N GLU A 894 29.97 -15.72 9.53
CA GLU A 894 29.54 -15.58 8.13
C GLU A 894 29.06 -16.92 7.55
N GLY A 895 27.79 -16.97 7.13
CA GLY A 895 27.17 -18.14 6.48
C GLY A 895 26.37 -19.04 7.43
N ALA A 896 25.97 -20.20 6.91
CA ALA A 896 25.13 -21.16 7.61
C ALA A 896 25.97 -22.27 8.28
N GLY A 897 25.87 -22.45 9.61
CA GLY A 897 26.43 -23.58 10.34
C GLY A 897 26.76 -23.29 11.82
N LEU A 898 26.99 -24.35 12.58
CA LEU A 898 27.59 -24.31 13.92
C LEU A 898 29.02 -24.86 13.84
N LEU A 899 29.92 -24.27 14.61
CA LEU A 899 31.29 -24.76 14.79
C LEU A 899 31.38 -25.46 16.15
N VAL A 900 31.90 -26.67 16.15
CA VAL A 900 32.11 -27.46 17.36
C VAL A 900 33.60 -27.48 17.67
N GLU A 901 33.98 -26.93 18.82
CA GLU A 901 35.35 -26.88 19.29
C GLU A 901 35.68 -28.16 20.08
N LYS A 902 36.75 -28.83 19.65
CA LYS A 902 37.36 -29.93 20.36
C LYS A 902 38.24 -29.40 21.50
N GLY A 903 38.48 -30.17 22.55
CA GLY A 903 39.25 -29.75 23.73
C GLY A 903 40.72 -29.36 23.48
N ASP A 904 41.23 -29.58 22.25
CA ASP A 904 42.55 -29.12 21.78
C ASP A 904 42.49 -27.77 21.01
N GLY A 905 41.31 -27.16 20.90
CA GLY A 905 41.08 -25.90 20.19
C GLY A 905 40.74 -26.06 18.70
N THR A 906 40.67 -27.29 18.18
CA THR A 906 40.32 -27.53 16.77
C THR A 906 38.82 -27.32 16.54
N LEU A 907 38.47 -26.56 15.51
CA LEU A 907 37.08 -26.31 15.11
C LEU A 907 36.66 -27.29 14.01
N PHE A 908 35.47 -27.86 14.15
CA PHE A 908 34.84 -28.75 13.17
C PHE A 908 33.49 -28.20 12.73
N GLU A 909 33.19 -28.27 11.44
CA GLU A 909 31.84 -28.08 10.92
C GLU A 909 30.98 -29.35 11.11
N ALA A 910 29.66 -29.20 11.12
CA ALA A 910 28.73 -30.33 11.37
C ALA A 910 28.87 -31.49 10.36
N ASN A 911 29.30 -31.23 9.12
CA ASN A 911 29.61 -32.21 8.08
C ASN A 911 30.98 -32.90 8.24
N GLU A 912 31.88 -32.33 9.04
CA GLU A 912 33.21 -32.90 9.33
C GLU A 912 33.20 -33.83 10.54
N LEU A 913 32.13 -33.79 11.34
CA LEU A 913 31.92 -34.69 12.47
C LEU A 913 31.48 -36.08 12.00
N SER A 914 31.95 -37.13 12.68
CA SER A 914 31.41 -38.48 12.49
C SER A 914 29.90 -38.50 12.82
N GLN A 915 29.10 -39.31 12.13
CA GLN A 915 27.65 -39.44 12.35
C GLN A 915 27.25 -39.52 13.84
N ALA A 916 27.84 -40.44 14.61
CA ALA A 916 27.54 -40.59 16.04
C ALA A 916 27.96 -39.40 16.93
N THR A 917 28.84 -38.51 16.46
CA THR A 917 29.22 -37.28 17.17
C THR A 917 28.29 -36.13 16.78
N ALA A 918 27.90 -36.04 15.51
CA ALA A 918 26.87 -35.11 15.06
C ALA A 918 25.53 -35.36 15.79
N GLU A 919 25.17 -36.63 15.99
CA GLU A 919 24.01 -37.03 16.81
C GLU A 919 24.12 -36.58 18.27
N GLN A 920 25.30 -36.69 18.90
CA GLN A 920 25.54 -36.18 20.27
C GLN A 920 25.42 -34.66 20.35
N VAL A 921 25.90 -33.91 19.35
CA VAL A 921 25.73 -32.45 19.25
C VAL A 921 24.26 -32.09 19.13
N TYR A 922 23.51 -32.79 18.27
CA TYR A 922 22.08 -32.57 18.10
C TYR A 922 21.29 -32.81 19.38
N VAL A 923 21.52 -33.95 20.04
CA VAL A 923 20.88 -34.28 21.32
C VAL A 923 21.21 -33.25 22.38
N SER A 924 22.46 -32.79 22.45
CA SER A 924 22.88 -31.78 23.43
C SER A 924 22.14 -30.46 23.23
N ILE A 925 22.00 -30.01 21.98
CA ILE A 925 21.24 -28.79 21.64
C ILE A 925 19.75 -28.98 21.95
N ARG A 926 19.16 -30.14 21.62
CA ARG A 926 17.73 -30.43 21.88
C ARG A 926 17.43 -30.45 23.38
N LEU A 927 18.25 -31.14 24.18
CA LEU A 927 18.09 -31.19 25.62
C LEU A 927 18.32 -29.83 26.26
N ALA A 928 19.31 -29.06 25.78
CA ALA A 928 19.55 -27.70 26.27
C ALA A 928 18.39 -26.76 25.95
N LEU A 929 17.79 -26.90 24.77
CA LEU A 929 16.60 -26.15 24.38
C LEU A 929 15.40 -26.50 25.28
N ALA A 930 15.15 -27.80 25.49
CA ALA A 930 14.10 -28.28 26.38
C ALA A 930 14.31 -27.78 27.81
N ALA A 931 15.56 -27.80 28.32
CA ALA A 931 15.92 -27.33 29.66
C ALA A 931 15.80 -25.81 29.82
N ALA A 932 16.27 -25.03 28.83
CA ALA A 932 16.20 -23.57 28.87
C ALA A 932 14.74 -23.07 28.90
N ILE A 933 13.86 -23.76 28.19
CA ILE A 933 12.46 -23.40 28.05
C ILE A 933 11.58 -24.04 29.13
N TYR A 934 12.10 -25.04 29.86
CA TYR A 934 11.37 -25.80 30.87
C TYR A 934 10.72 -24.92 31.96
N LYS A 935 11.42 -23.85 32.35
CA LYS A 935 10.92 -22.85 33.33
C LYS A 935 9.59 -22.23 32.89
N ARG A 936 9.35 -22.16 31.58
CA ARG A 936 8.14 -21.59 30.97
C ARG A 936 7.15 -22.66 30.54
N TYR A 937 7.64 -23.78 30.01
CA TYR A 937 6.81 -24.90 29.54
C TYR A 937 7.34 -26.22 30.10
N SER A 938 6.65 -26.77 31.09
CA SER A 938 7.02 -28.05 31.66
C SER A 938 6.39 -29.20 30.86
N PHE A 939 7.00 -29.65 29.78
CA PHE A 939 6.50 -30.79 28.98
C PHE A 939 7.38 -32.05 29.15
N PRO A 940 6.82 -33.26 28.99
CA PRO A 940 7.61 -34.49 28.98
C PRO A 940 8.45 -34.56 27.70
N ILE A 941 9.69 -35.01 27.84
CA ILE A 941 10.61 -35.28 26.74
C ILE A 941 10.34 -36.71 26.24
N ILE A 942 10.00 -36.83 24.96
CA ILE A 942 9.77 -38.10 24.29
C ILE A 942 10.93 -38.40 23.35
N ILE A 943 11.52 -39.58 23.49
CA ILE A 943 12.71 -40.00 22.73
C ILE A 943 12.40 -41.33 22.05
N ASP A 944 12.42 -41.38 20.71
CA ASP A 944 12.15 -42.60 19.92
C ASP A 944 13.42 -43.16 19.25
N ASP A 945 13.84 -44.35 19.69
CA ASP A 945 14.91 -45.21 19.16
C ASP A 945 16.15 -44.46 18.61
N SER A 946 16.56 -43.44 19.36
CA SER A 946 17.46 -42.37 18.88
C SER A 946 18.95 -42.71 18.97
N PHE A 947 19.33 -43.87 19.51
CA PHE A 947 20.74 -44.16 19.87
C PHE A 947 21.32 -45.39 19.18
N VAL A 948 20.83 -45.75 17.99
CA VAL A 948 21.28 -46.93 17.22
C VAL A 948 22.76 -46.87 16.85
N ASN A 949 23.32 -45.68 16.64
CA ASN A 949 24.71 -45.49 16.20
C ASN A 949 25.70 -45.28 17.37
N PHE A 950 25.25 -45.41 18.62
CA PHE A 950 26.11 -45.21 19.79
C PHE A 950 26.80 -46.51 20.21
N ASP A 951 28.09 -46.41 20.49
CA ASP A 951 28.84 -47.48 21.16
C ASP A 951 28.43 -47.58 22.65
N HIS A 952 28.75 -48.71 23.29
CA HIS A 952 28.39 -48.97 24.70
C HIS A 952 28.84 -47.86 25.68
N VAL A 953 29.92 -47.13 25.40
CA VAL A 953 30.41 -46.03 26.25
C VAL A 953 29.54 -44.78 26.06
N ARG A 954 29.23 -44.42 24.81
CA ARG A 954 28.35 -43.29 24.48
C ARG A 954 26.93 -43.51 24.99
N THR A 955 26.41 -44.72 24.81
CA THR A 955 25.09 -45.13 25.29
C THR A 955 24.98 -45.00 26.81
N ARG A 956 25.98 -45.45 27.57
CA ARG A 956 26.01 -45.29 29.02
C ARG A 956 25.96 -43.82 29.44
N ARG A 957 26.81 -42.97 28.84
CA ARG A 957 26.85 -41.52 29.14
C ARG A 957 25.54 -40.82 28.80
N MET A 958 24.90 -41.25 27.72
CA MET A 958 23.58 -40.73 27.34
C MET A 958 22.53 -41.07 28.40
N ILE A 959 22.51 -42.31 28.88
CA ILE A 959 21.56 -42.73 29.92
C ILE A 959 21.86 -42.02 31.26
N GLU A 960 23.13 -41.86 31.62
CA GLU A 960 23.54 -41.06 32.79
C GLU A 960 23.08 -39.61 32.68
N LEU A 961 23.22 -38.99 31.49
CA LEU A 961 22.72 -37.63 31.23
C LEU A 961 21.20 -37.55 31.38
N LEU A 962 20.45 -38.49 30.79
CA LEU A 962 18.98 -38.52 30.90
C LEU A 962 18.53 -38.68 32.35
N LYS A 963 19.20 -39.52 33.14
CA LYS A 963 18.92 -39.68 34.58
C LYS A 963 19.23 -38.42 35.39
N GLY A 964 20.18 -37.59 34.94
CA GLY A 964 20.54 -36.32 35.58
C GLY A 964 19.55 -35.18 35.32
N LEU A 965 18.56 -35.35 34.43
CA LEU A 965 17.52 -34.37 34.15
C LEU A 965 16.32 -34.51 35.12
N GLU A 966 16.57 -34.36 36.42
CA GLU A 966 15.57 -34.61 37.49
C GLU A 966 14.30 -33.76 37.37
N ASP A 967 14.40 -32.58 36.75
CA ASP A 967 13.27 -31.69 36.55
C ASP A 967 12.33 -32.13 35.42
N HIS A 968 12.73 -33.07 34.54
CA HIS A 968 11.98 -33.43 33.33
C HIS A 968 11.44 -34.86 33.39
N GLN A 969 10.18 -35.05 33.00
CA GLN A 969 9.69 -36.39 32.69
C GLN A 969 10.23 -36.85 31.32
N ILE A 970 10.79 -38.05 31.24
CA ILE A 970 11.36 -38.65 30.04
C ILE A 970 10.61 -39.94 29.71
N LEU A 971 10.05 -40.01 28.51
CA LEU A 971 9.44 -41.21 27.93
C LEU A 971 10.36 -41.73 26.82
N PHE A 972 11.11 -42.79 27.12
CA PHE A 972 12.11 -43.36 26.23
C PHE A 972 11.62 -44.64 25.56
N PHE A 973 11.50 -44.62 24.24
CA PHE A 973 11.07 -45.77 23.44
C PHE A 973 12.28 -46.42 22.77
N THR A 974 12.47 -47.74 22.95
CA THR A 974 13.62 -48.44 22.35
C THR A 974 13.33 -49.89 21.95
N CYS A 975 13.99 -50.37 20.88
CA CYS A 975 14.05 -51.81 20.53
C CYS A 975 15.22 -52.56 21.19
N GLN A 976 16.16 -51.84 21.82
CA GLN A 976 17.46 -52.39 22.16
C GLN A 976 17.46 -53.02 23.55
N ARG A 977 17.43 -54.36 23.60
CA ARG A 977 17.39 -55.11 24.86
C ARG A 977 18.56 -54.82 25.80
N HIS A 978 19.75 -54.58 25.26
CA HIS A 978 20.95 -54.31 26.05
C HIS A 978 20.88 -52.99 26.83
N LEU A 979 20.00 -52.05 26.44
CA LEU A 979 19.79 -50.81 27.19
C LEU A 979 19.08 -51.03 28.52
N LEU A 980 18.26 -52.09 28.61
CA LEU A 980 17.45 -52.38 29.79
C LEU A 980 18.29 -52.64 31.05
N GLU A 981 19.52 -53.11 30.88
CA GLU A 981 20.47 -53.32 31.99
C GLU A 981 20.82 -52.03 32.74
N HIS A 982 20.57 -50.87 32.13
CA HIS A 982 20.82 -49.57 32.73
C HIS A 982 19.62 -48.97 33.45
N PHE A 983 18.44 -49.59 33.42
CA PHE A 983 17.20 -49.07 34.02
C PHE A 983 16.69 -50.02 35.11
N HIS A 984 15.97 -49.47 36.10
CA HIS A 984 15.31 -50.29 37.11
C HIS A 984 14.11 -51.03 36.50
N PRO A 985 13.77 -52.26 36.92
CA PRO A 985 12.63 -53.00 36.37
C PRO A 985 11.30 -52.24 36.41
N ASP A 986 11.09 -51.41 37.44
CA ASP A 986 9.88 -50.57 37.58
C ASP A 986 9.83 -49.41 36.57
N GLU A 987 10.98 -49.02 35.99
CA GLU A 987 11.08 -48.01 34.94
C GLU A 987 10.79 -48.61 33.55
N VAL A 988 10.71 -49.94 33.41
CA VAL A 988 10.59 -50.62 32.11
C VAL A 988 9.18 -51.18 31.90
N ALA A 989 8.49 -50.64 30.90
CA ALA A 989 7.24 -51.18 30.37
C ALA A 989 7.53 -52.06 29.14
N ASP A 990 7.48 -53.38 29.31
CA ASP A 990 7.62 -54.35 28.21
C ASP A 990 6.29 -54.52 27.44
N LEU A 991 6.29 -54.05 26.20
CA LEU A 991 5.13 -54.06 25.30
C LEU A 991 4.81 -55.44 24.71
N GLN A 992 5.65 -56.47 24.94
CA GLN A 992 5.48 -57.82 24.40
C GLN A 992 4.84 -58.81 25.38
N GLY A 993 4.44 -58.36 26.58
CA GLY A 993 3.66 -59.17 27.53
C GLY A 993 4.44 -60.30 28.22
N ARG A 994 5.78 -60.29 28.20
CA ARG A 994 6.59 -61.22 28.99
C ARG A 994 6.95 -60.55 30.32
N LYS A 995 6.53 -61.15 31.45
CA LYS A 995 7.20 -60.86 32.73
C LYS A 995 8.69 -61.12 32.53
N VAL A 996 9.52 -60.11 32.75
CA VAL A 996 10.98 -60.24 32.75
C VAL A 996 11.35 -61.20 33.88
N GLN A 997 11.47 -62.49 33.56
CA GLN A 997 12.13 -63.46 34.43
C GLN A 997 13.63 -63.25 34.25
N HIS A 998 14.29 -62.70 35.26
CA HIS A 998 15.72 -62.84 35.38
C HIS A 998 16.06 -64.30 35.72
N ALA A 999 17.03 -64.86 35.01
CA ALA A 999 17.73 -66.05 35.45
C ALA A 999 18.45 -65.70 36.75
N GLU A 1000 18.15 -66.41 37.83
CA GLU A 1000 19.03 -66.49 38.98
C GLU A 1000 20.29 -67.26 38.57
N ASN A 1001 21.38 -66.53 38.30
CA ASN A 1001 22.75 -66.76 38.78
C ASN A 1001 23.77 -65.90 38.04
#